data_AF-A0A7C2D3D7-F1
#
_entry.id   AF-A0A7C2D3D7-F1
#
_cell.length_a   1.000
_cell.length_b   1.000
_cell.length_c   1.000
_cell.angle_alpha   90.00
_cell.angle_beta   90.00
_cell.angle_gamma   90.00
#
_symmetry.space_group_name_H-M   'P 1'
#
loop_
_entity.id
_entity.type
_entity.pdbx_description
1 polymer ?
#
loop_
_entity_poly.entity_id
_entity_poly.type
_entity_poly.pdbx_seq_one_letter_code
_entity_poly.pdbx_strand_id
1 'polypeptide(L)'
;MRLNGIVWGILIGAGITAQAADDLARQVREFELRGQVQEARQALEAAVKAQPGNVETLSLLAAFLDERRDPQALSVYEKIAALAPEGSAERTRALARITVLNLIHGRQAEARRSLEAWRRAGGSGWELRDAAQAQALPMGTVTVPGPLASFARMAAFSPEMPPQEILLALARNVITNGYQALSGNEGMEQTEYLKLVIRYLSQARELERLAGPDRVIRIEQCESPQTAELLRVLGLRMRGGCGSDVVLETVNATRAFLSMDSGFPLAELEQALRTNRPFVYDYKPAEIPVLYSAEYWLSAREKQSGEFIDMFLNDPSLCRLYLGLAKLDPETAEEIRKTLPAARVRAFAHVFDFFGGMFQIRNGRVTVPGGSRAAAAWADLVGAPPEKGVEFLDRLVAKDDGWLASYFDALSRIEGPTLEYLTEPSRLKRFYAALRGRVTSPGPARPVFRSNTDLMLLTTRLRVENGRPVIPGGLDVWKRLFTEHPNGKYDGKLTRAAATWKEPDDLIEALFGLSRKAVENEPLRIFLAISDLERRRTKPLEPATVQQLAFRWKTYGAQYPLFSETGSLSDATILLFLDTADRISRTGSNELKANVAGTMQALAGLWQVLVRQKLIPEERADLTLASVLKPFAAVNNNETLFDAGRAGVEQLLRAAGVEDLSNPQERMLDLLAGALKG
;
A
#
# COMPACT_ATOMS: atom_id res chain seq x y z
N MET A 1 -49.51 4.93 -59.35
CA MET A 1 -50.98 5.11 -59.29
C MET A 1 -51.53 4.14 -58.26
N ARG A 2 -52.12 4.45 -57.10
CA ARG A 2 -52.26 5.63 -56.21
C ARG A 2 -52.51 4.97 -54.82
N LEU A 3 -51.52 4.82 -53.93
CA LEU A 3 -51.11 5.71 -52.83
C LEU A 3 -52.26 6.21 -51.94
N ASN A 4 -52.56 5.43 -50.89
CA ASN A 4 -53.34 5.83 -49.72
C ASN A 4 -52.47 5.65 -48.47
N GLY A 5 -52.30 6.74 -47.71
CA GLY A 5 -52.38 6.71 -46.26
C GLY A 5 -51.10 6.52 -45.43
N ILE A 6 -50.78 7.61 -44.71
CA ILE A 6 -50.18 7.60 -43.36
C ILE A 6 -48.66 7.39 -43.31
N VAL A 7 -47.96 8.48 -43.61
CA VAL A 7 -46.65 8.78 -43.00
C VAL A 7 -46.96 9.39 -41.64
N TRP A 8 -46.75 8.66 -40.55
CA TRP A 8 -46.40 9.14 -39.20
C TRP A 8 -46.27 7.90 -38.31
N GLY A 9 -45.03 7.55 -37.95
CA GLY A 9 -44.72 6.43 -37.07
C GLY A 9 -43.75 5.44 -37.68
N ILE A 10 -42.44 5.72 -37.58
CA ILE A 10 -41.29 4.79 -37.48
C ILE A 10 -40.00 5.60 -37.16
N LEU A 11 -40.11 6.70 -36.40
CA LEU A 11 -38.93 7.43 -35.86
C LEU A 11 -38.97 7.60 -34.33
N ILE A 12 -39.89 6.91 -33.65
CA ILE A 12 -40.12 7.04 -32.21
C ILE A 12 -39.43 5.90 -31.41
N GLY A 13 -38.94 4.85 -32.07
CA GLY A 13 -38.38 3.67 -31.38
C GLY A 13 -36.94 3.81 -30.86
N ALA A 14 -36.09 4.62 -31.50
CA ALA A 14 -34.67 4.72 -31.14
C ALA A 14 -34.35 5.92 -30.21
N GLY A 15 -35.20 6.95 -30.20
CA GLY A 15 -35.00 8.14 -29.34
C GLY A 15 -35.50 7.97 -27.90
N ILE A 16 -36.48 7.08 -27.66
CA ILE A 16 -37.07 6.88 -26.34
C ILE A 16 -36.15 6.05 -25.41
N THR A 17 -35.34 5.14 -25.96
CA THR A 17 -34.50 4.25 -25.14
C THR A 17 -33.31 4.97 -24.52
N ALA A 18 -32.65 5.84 -25.28
CA ALA A 18 -31.49 6.60 -24.80
C ALA A 18 -31.89 7.58 -23.68
N GLN A 19 -33.02 8.27 -23.83
CA GLN A 19 -33.51 9.21 -22.82
C GLN A 19 -33.90 8.51 -21.51
N ALA A 20 -34.49 7.31 -21.58
CA ALA A 20 -34.82 6.52 -20.39
C ALA A 20 -33.57 5.99 -19.66
N ALA A 21 -32.51 5.62 -20.40
CA ALA A 21 -31.24 5.22 -19.81
C ALA A 21 -30.49 6.40 -19.15
N ASP A 22 -30.53 7.57 -19.77
CA ASP A 22 -29.96 8.81 -19.21
C ASP A 22 -30.72 9.26 -17.93
N ASP A 23 -32.05 9.12 -17.93
CA ASP A 23 -32.88 9.39 -16.75
C ASP A 23 -32.55 8.43 -15.60
N LEU A 24 -32.42 7.14 -15.89
CA LEU A 24 -32.00 6.13 -14.92
C LEU A 24 -30.59 6.40 -14.40
N ALA A 25 -29.64 6.75 -15.26
CA ALA A 25 -28.27 7.08 -14.87
C ALA A 25 -28.22 8.29 -13.94
N ARG A 26 -29.03 9.32 -14.21
CA ARG A 26 -29.18 10.49 -13.32
C ARG A 26 -29.76 10.08 -11.97
N GLN A 27 -30.85 9.30 -11.97
CA GLN A 27 -31.48 8.82 -10.75
C GLN A 27 -30.54 7.97 -9.88
N VAL A 28 -29.78 7.06 -10.50
CA VAL A 28 -28.77 6.23 -9.82
C VAL A 28 -27.69 7.11 -9.19
N ARG A 29 -27.19 8.09 -9.94
CA ARG A 29 -26.20 9.05 -9.42
C ARG A 29 -26.75 9.83 -8.23
N GLU A 30 -28.02 10.23 -8.26
CA GLU A 30 -28.66 10.88 -7.11
C GLU A 30 -28.70 9.98 -5.87
N PHE A 31 -29.06 8.71 -6.03
CA PHE A 31 -29.05 7.75 -4.93
C PHE A 31 -27.63 7.57 -4.38
N GLU A 32 -26.63 7.45 -5.25
CA GLU A 32 -25.22 7.32 -4.83
C GLU A 32 -24.73 8.56 -4.07
N LEU A 33 -25.08 9.76 -4.51
CA LEU A 33 -24.74 11.02 -3.83
C LEU A 33 -25.38 11.11 -2.42
N ARG A 34 -26.53 10.46 -2.20
CA ARG A 34 -27.20 10.39 -0.90
C ARG A 34 -26.74 9.21 -0.03
N GLY A 35 -25.76 8.41 -0.49
CA GLY A 35 -25.34 7.19 0.19
C GLY A 35 -26.36 6.05 0.14
N GLN A 36 -27.41 6.17 -0.68
CA GLN A 36 -28.50 5.21 -0.85
C GLN A 36 -28.13 4.13 -1.87
N VAL A 37 -27.07 3.37 -1.57
CA VAL A 37 -26.49 2.40 -2.51
C VAL A 37 -27.44 1.23 -2.79
N GLN A 38 -28.25 0.83 -1.82
CA GLN A 38 -29.20 -0.27 -2.00
C GLN A 38 -30.35 0.12 -2.92
N GLU A 39 -30.82 1.35 -2.81
CA GLU A 39 -31.86 1.93 -3.66
C GLU A 39 -31.36 2.11 -5.09
N ALA A 40 -30.12 2.57 -5.27
CA ALA A 40 -29.45 2.63 -6.57
C ALA A 40 -29.40 1.25 -7.25
N ARG A 41 -28.99 0.22 -6.49
CA ARG A 41 -28.93 -1.16 -6.97
C ARG A 41 -30.33 -1.67 -7.37
N GLN A 42 -31.33 -1.47 -6.52
CA GLN A 42 -32.70 -1.90 -6.77
C GLN A 42 -33.30 -1.23 -8.02
N ALA A 43 -33.03 0.06 -8.22
CA ALA A 43 -33.48 0.77 -9.41
C ALA A 43 -32.88 0.18 -10.70
N LEU A 44 -31.56 -0.10 -10.69
CA LEU A 44 -30.87 -0.73 -11.81
C LEU A 44 -31.37 -2.16 -12.08
N GLU A 45 -31.51 -2.98 -11.04
CA GLU A 45 -32.01 -4.35 -11.16
C GLU A 45 -33.48 -4.38 -11.65
N ALA A 46 -34.31 -3.47 -11.16
CA ALA A 46 -35.68 -3.31 -11.63
C ALA A 46 -35.74 -2.89 -13.11
N ALA A 47 -34.88 -1.97 -13.53
CA ALA A 47 -34.79 -1.55 -14.93
C ALA A 47 -34.31 -2.69 -15.84
N VAL A 48 -33.29 -3.46 -15.42
CA VAL A 48 -32.84 -4.66 -16.14
C VAL A 48 -33.94 -5.72 -16.18
N LYS A 49 -34.73 -5.88 -15.11
CA LYS A 49 -35.86 -6.82 -15.09
C LYS A 49 -36.97 -6.39 -16.04
N ALA A 50 -37.24 -5.09 -16.14
CA ALA A 50 -38.23 -4.54 -17.06
C ALA A 50 -37.78 -4.66 -18.53
N GLN A 51 -36.48 -4.52 -18.80
CA GLN A 51 -35.90 -4.62 -20.14
C GLN A 51 -34.64 -5.51 -20.17
N PRO A 52 -34.79 -6.86 -20.10
CA PRO A 52 -33.65 -7.77 -19.93
C PRO A 52 -32.65 -7.79 -21.09
N GLY A 53 -33.05 -7.29 -22.26
CA GLY A 53 -32.23 -7.21 -23.47
C GLY A 53 -31.62 -5.83 -23.75
N ASN A 54 -31.89 -4.82 -22.92
CA ASN A 54 -31.40 -3.46 -23.15
C ASN A 54 -29.92 -3.34 -22.74
N VAL A 55 -29.04 -3.18 -23.72
CA VAL A 55 -27.58 -3.12 -23.54
C VAL A 55 -27.15 -1.90 -22.72
N GLU A 56 -27.81 -0.76 -22.87
CA GLU A 56 -27.48 0.47 -22.12
C GLU A 56 -27.80 0.30 -20.62
N THR A 57 -28.97 -0.26 -20.31
CA THR A 57 -29.38 -0.54 -18.92
C THR A 57 -28.48 -1.60 -18.26
N LEU A 58 -28.13 -2.65 -19.00
CA LEU A 58 -27.16 -3.64 -18.56
C LEU A 58 -25.77 -3.02 -18.33
N SER A 59 -25.35 -2.08 -19.17
CA SER A 59 -24.07 -1.38 -19.03
C SER A 59 -24.01 -0.53 -17.77
N LEU A 60 -25.11 0.14 -17.39
CA LEU A 60 -25.22 0.88 -16.13
C LEU A 60 -25.11 -0.05 -14.92
N LEU A 61 -25.83 -1.19 -14.93
CA LEU A 61 -25.73 -2.17 -13.86
C LEU A 61 -24.33 -2.78 -13.77
N ALA A 62 -23.73 -3.13 -14.91
CA ALA A 62 -22.39 -3.70 -14.94
C ALA A 62 -21.36 -2.74 -14.35
N ALA A 63 -21.38 -1.47 -14.75
CA ALA A 63 -20.49 -0.44 -14.21
C ALA A 63 -20.70 -0.24 -12.70
N PHE A 64 -21.95 -0.17 -12.24
CA PHE A 64 -22.30 -0.01 -10.82
C PHE A 64 -21.75 -1.16 -9.95
N LEU A 65 -21.89 -2.40 -10.42
CA LEU A 65 -21.39 -3.60 -9.73
C LEU A 65 -19.86 -3.67 -9.76
N ASP A 66 -19.27 -3.34 -10.89
CA ASP A 66 -17.83 -3.44 -11.14
C ASP A 66 -17.01 -2.44 -10.32
N GLU A 67 -17.48 -1.20 -10.21
CA GLU A 67 -16.91 -0.18 -9.32
C GLU A 67 -16.85 -0.65 -7.86
N ARG A 68 -17.80 -1.50 -7.46
CA ARG A 68 -17.94 -2.06 -6.11
C ARG A 68 -17.32 -3.45 -5.95
N ARG A 69 -16.68 -3.97 -7.00
CA ARG A 69 -16.08 -5.32 -7.04
C ARG A 69 -17.09 -6.43 -6.70
N ASP A 70 -18.36 -6.24 -7.04
CA ASP A 70 -19.37 -7.29 -6.86
C ASP A 70 -19.12 -8.42 -7.89
N PRO A 71 -19.01 -9.69 -7.44
CA PRO A 71 -18.72 -10.82 -8.33
C PRO A 71 -19.75 -11.02 -9.44
N GLN A 72 -20.97 -10.49 -9.30
CA GLN A 72 -22.00 -10.57 -10.34
C GLN A 72 -21.67 -9.76 -11.59
N ALA A 73 -20.78 -8.76 -11.52
CA ALA A 73 -20.40 -7.91 -12.65
C ALA A 73 -19.97 -8.72 -13.89
N LEU A 74 -19.23 -9.81 -13.68
CA LEU A 74 -18.77 -10.69 -14.76
C LEU A 74 -19.94 -11.24 -15.58
N SER A 75 -20.97 -11.76 -14.92
CA SER A 75 -22.16 -12.32 -15.58
C SER A 75 -22.95 -11.27 -16.36
N VAL A 76 -22.99 -10.02 -15.88
CA VAL A 76 -23.67 -8.92 -16.56
C VAL A 76 -22.88 -8.52 -17.81
N TYR A 77 -21.56 -8.43 -17.74
CA TYR A 77 -20.73 -8.17 -18.93
C TYR A 77 -20.81 -9.30 -19.96
N GLU A 78 -20.85 -10.57 -19.54
CA GLU A 78 -21.09 -11.71 -20.44
C GLU A 78 -22.44 -11.56 -21.18
N LYS A 79 -23.49 -11.14 -20.47
CA LYS A 79 -24.80 -10.86 -21.06
C LYS A 79 -24.75 -9.69 -22.06
N ILE A 80 -24.01 -8.61 -21.75
CA ILE A 80 -23.78 -7.50 -22.68
C ILE A 80 -23.08 -7.99 -23.94
N ALA A 81 -21.98 -8.76 -23.80
CA ALA A 81 -21.23 -9.27 -24.94
C ALA A 81 -22.05 -10.19 -25.85
N ALA A 82 -23.01 -10.93 -25.27
CA ALA A 82 -23.94 -11.79 -26.03
C ALA A 82 -25.02 -10.99 -26.78
N LEU A 83 -25.53 -9.91 -26.20
CA LEU A 83 -26.63 -9.11 -26.76
C LEU A 83 -26.17 -8.00 -27.69
N ALA A 84 -24.97 -7.45 -27.47
CA ALA A 84 -24.44 -6.35 -28.26
C ALA A 84 -24.10 -6.82 -29.70
N PRO A 85 -24.41 -6.00 -30.74
CA PRO A 85 -24.13 -6.34 -32.13
C PRO A 85 -22.64 -6.64 -32.36
N GLU A 86 -22.35 -7.54 -33.31
CA GLU A 86 -20.96 -7.80 -33.71
C GLU A 86 -20.30 -6.52 -34.24
N GLY A 87 -19.05 -6.27 -33.84
CA GLY A 87 -18.30 -5.06 -34.18
C GLY A 87 -18.70 -3.79 -33.43
N SER A 88 -19.70 -3.84 -32.52
CA SER A 88 -20.07 -2.68 -31.70
C SER A 88 -19.04 -2.36 -30.61
N ALA A 89 -18.92 -1.08 -30.28
CA ALA A 89 -18.02 -0.61 -29.21
C ALA A 89 -18.42 -1.17 -27.84
N GLU A 90 -19.70 -1.40 -27.60
CA GLU A 90 -20.27 -2.00 -26.39
C GLU A 90 -19.78 -3.44 -26.22
N ARG A 91 -19.84 -4.24 -27.29
CA ARG A 91 -19.36 -5.63 -27.28
C ARG A 91 -17.85 -5.68 -27.03
N THR A 92 -17.08 -4.84 -27.71
CA THR A 92 -15.63 -4.78 -27.55
C THR A 92 -15.25 -4.34 -26.12
N ARG A 93 -15.94 -3.34 -25.54
CA ARG A 93 -15.73 -2.93 -24.14
C ARG A 93 -16.09 -4.04 -23.14
N ALA A 94 -17.21 -4.73 -23.34
CA ALA A 94 -17.62 -5.83 -22.48
C ALA A 94 -16.62 -7.00 -22.52
N LEU A 95 -16.18 -7.42 -23.71
CA LEU A 95 -15.17 -8.49 -23.86
C LEU A 95 -13.81 -8.11 -23.26
N ALA A 96 -13.41 -6.84 -23.38
CA ALA A 96 -12.22 -6.32 -22.69
C ALA A 96 -12.36 -6.49 -21.18
N ARG A 97 -13.50 -6.11 -20.61
CA ARG A 97 -13.72 -6.19 -19.17
C ARG A 97 -13.86 -7.62 -18.65
N ILE A 98 -14.54 -8.51 -19.39
CA ILE A 98 -14.61 -9.95 -19.08
C ILE A 98 -13.19 -10.55 -19.01
N THR A 99 -12.31 -10.18 -19.95
CA THR A 99 -10.90 -10.63 -19.94
C THR A 99 -10.22 -10.23 -18.63
N VAL A 100 -10.35 -8.97 -18.22
CA VAL A 100 -9.75 -8.46 -16.98
C VAL A 100 -10.36 -9.11 -15.74
N LEU A 101 -11.69 -9.26 -15.67
CA LEU A 101 -12.37 -9.88 -14.52
C LEU A 101 -11.99 -11.36 -14.37
N ASN A 102 -11.85 -12.10 -15.48
CA ASN A 102 -11.34 -13.47 -15.43
C ASN A 102 -9.89 -13.53 -14.92
N LEU A 103 -9.04 -12.57 -15.25
CA LEU A 103 -7.69 -12.49 -14.69
C LEU A 103 -7.69 -12.17 -13.20
N ILE A 104 -8.51 -11.21 -12.76
CA ILE A 104 -8.67 -10.85 -11.34
C ILE A 104 -9.15 -12.08 -10.53
N HIS A 105 -10.02 -12.90 -11.10
CA HIS A 105 -10.50 -14.14 -10.48
C HIS A 105 -9.59 -15.36 -10.68
N GLY A 106 -8.39 -15.20 -11.28
CA GLY A 106 -7.45 -16.30 -11.51
C GLY A 106 -7.88 -17.32 -12.58
N ARG A 107 -8.92 -17.02 -13.35
CA ARG A 107 -9.50 -17.89 -14.41
C ARG A 107 -8.75 -17.72 -15.73
N GLN A 108 -7.52 -18.22 -15.76
CA GLN A 108 -6.58 -18.01 -16.88
C GLN A 108 -7.11 -18.54 -18.23
N ALA A 109 -7.74 -19.71 -18.24
CA ALA A 109 -8.29 -20.29 -19.48
C ALA A 109 -9.46 -19.47 -20.03
N GLU A 110 -10.34 -18.98 -19.16
CA GLU A 110 -11.45 -18.10 -19.48
C GLU A 110 -10.96 -16.74 -19.97
N ALA A 111 -9.92 -16.18 -19.32
CA ALA A 111 -9.30 -14.93 -19.75
C ALA A 111 -8.73 -15.04 -21.16
N ARG A 112 -8.06 -16.15 -21.52
CA ARG A 112 -7.55 -16.40 -22.87
C ARG A 112 -8.66 -16.46 -23.91
N ARG A 113 -9.72 -17.23 -23.65
CA ARG A 113 -10.89 -17.31 -24.53
C ARG A 113 -11.55 -15.95 -24.73
N SER A 114 -11.66 -15.17 -23.66
CA SER A 114 -12.23 -13.82 -23.67
C SER A 114 -11.34 -12.83 -24.45
N LEU A 115 -10.01 -12.94 -24.32
CA LEU A 115 -9.06 -12.13 -25.07
C LEU A 115 -9.15 -12.42 -26.57
N GLU A 116 -9.26 -13.68 -26.98
CA GLU A 116 -9.43 -14.06 -28.38
C GLU A 116 -10.76 -13.54 -28.94
N ALA A 117 -11.85 -13.62 -28.16
CA ALA A 117 -13.13 -13.03 -28.53
C ALA A 117 -13.03 -11.50 -28.66
N TRP A 118 -12.32 -10.84 -27.75
CA TRP A 118 -12.06 -9.39 -27.79
C TRP A 118 -11.26 -8.98 -29.04
N ARG A 119 -10.21 -9.74 -29.38
CA ARG A 119 -9.42 -9.51 -30.61
C ARG A 119 -10.28 -9.65 -31.87
N ARG A 120 -11.13 -10.69 -31.92
CA ARG A 120 -12.10 -10.86 -33.02
C ARG A 120 -13.12 -9.73 -33.10
N ALA A 121 -13.44 -9.09 -31.98
CA ALA A 121 -14.29 -7.91 -31.91
C ALA A 121 -13.55 -6.58 -32.22
N GLY A 122 -12.33 -6.64 -32.77
CA GLY A 122 -11.56 -5.46 -33.18
C GLY A 122 -10.61 -4.89 -32.11
N GLY A 123 -10.48 -5.56 -30.97
CA GLY A 123 -9.50 -5.21 -29.95
C GLY A 123 -8.05 -5.49 -30.38
N SER A 124 -7.11 -4.60 -30.02
CA SER A 124 -5.69 -4.74 -30.35
C SER A 124 -4.78 -4.27 -29.22
N GLY A 125 -3.55 -4.75 -29.18
CA GLY A 125 -2.52 -4.31 -28.22
C GLY A 125 -2.48 -5.06 -26.89
N TRP A 126 -3.36 -6.03 -26.63
CA TRP A 126 -3.27 -6.90 -25.45
C TRP A 126 -2.71 -8.27 -25.81
N GLU A 127 -1.70 -8.68 -25.04
CA GLU A 127 -1.14 -10.02 -25.04
C GLU A 127 -1.18 -10.58 -23.63
N LEU A 128 -1.88 -11.70 -23.46
CA LEU A 128 -1.68 -12.52 -22.28
C LEU A 128 -0.35 -13.21 -22.44
N ARG A 129 0.63 -12.80 -21.64
CA ARG A 129 1.82 -13.61 -21.45
C ARG A 129 1.37 -14.93 -20.86
N ASP A 130 1.88 -16.03 -21.39
CA ASP A 130 1.93 -17.27 -20.64
C ASP A 130 2.72 -16.95 -19.37
N ALA A 131 2.00 -16.67 -18.28
CA ALA A 131 2.56 -17.01 -16.99
C ALA A 131 2.75 -18.52 -17.09
N ALA A 132 3.97 -18.96 -17.41
CA ALA A 132 4.44 -20.25 -16.93
C ALA A 132 3.92 -20.31 -15.50
N GLN A 133 3.05 -21.28 -15.19
CA GLN A 133 2.50 -21.45 -13.84
C GLN A 133 3.66 -21.16 -12.90
N ALA A 134 3.60 -20.03 -12.18
CA ALA A 134 4.73 -19.59 -11.37
C ALA A 134 5.05 -20.80 -10.51
N GLN A 135 6.18 -21.46 -10.80
CA GLN A 135 6.42 -22.78 -10.24
C GLN A 135 6.46 -22.53 -8.74
N ALA A 136 5.45 -22.99 -8.01
CA ALA A 136 5.44 -22.77 -6.58
C ALA A 136 6.74 -23.34 -6.04
N LEU A 137 7.41 -22.59 -5.17
CA LEU A 137 8.63 -23.09 -4.56
C LEU A 137 8.33 -24.44 -3.92
N PRO A 138 9.19 -25.46 -4.10
CA PRO A 138 9.00 -26.75 -3.45
C PRO A 138 8.76 -26.53 -1.96
N MET A 139 7.76 -27.19 -1.39
CA MET A 139 7.45 -27.09 0.04
C MET A 139 7.71 -28.43 0.71
N GLY A 140 8.50 -28.40 1.79
CA GLY A 140 8.62 -29.47 2.77
C GLY A 140 7.67 -29.22 3.92
N THR A 141 7.80 -30.02 4.98
CA THR A 141 7.01 -29.86 6.21
C THR A 141 7.95 -29.85 7.41
N VAL A 142 7.64 -29.02 8.40
CA VAL A 142 8.24 -29.08 9.74
C VAL A 142 7.18 -29.35 10.77
N THR A 143 7.58 -30.04 11.83
CA THR A 143 6.74 -30.31 12.99
C THR A 143 6.97 -29.23 14.03
N VAL A 144 5.90 -28.66 14.57
CA VAL A 144 5.92 -27.74 15.70
C VAL A 144 5.17 -28.36 16.87
N PRO A 145 5.75 -28.37 18.08
CA PRO A 145 5.09 -28.93 19.25
C PRO A 145 3.69 -28.36 19.54
N GLY A 146 2.75 -29.26 19.77
CA GLY A 146 1.35 -28.99 20.12
C GLY A 146 0.44 -28.61 18.94
N PRO A 147 -0.87 -28.49 19.17
CA PRO A 147 -1.86 -28.21 18.12
C PRO A 147 -1.62 -26.88 17.40
N LEU A 148 -1.93 -26.84 16.10
CA LEU A 148 -1.73 -25.65 15.26
C LEU A 148 -2.47 -24.43 15.79
N ALA A 149 -3.71 -24.59 16.23
CA ALA A 149 -4.51 -23.49 16.78
C ALA A 149 -3.86 -22.89 18.04
N SER A 150 -3.27 -23.74 18.89
CA SER A 150 -2.57 -23.31 20.10
C SER A 150 -1.29 -22.55 19.77
N PHE A 151 -0.48 -23.08 18.85
CA PHE A 151 0.73 -22.39 18.40
C PHE A 151 0.40 -21.05 17.72
N ALA A 152 -0.61 -21.02 16.85
CA ALA A 152 -1.03 -19.82 16.13
C ALA A 152 -1.47 -18.71 17.08
N ARG A 153 -2.22 -19.04 18.15
CA ARG A 153 -2.59 -18.06 19.20
C ARG A 153 -1.35 -17.50 19.89
N MET A 154 -0.44 -18.36 20.33
CA MET A 154 0.77 -17.93 21.04
C MET A 154 1.73 -17.12 20.17
N ALA A 155 1.78 -17.40 18.87
CA ALA A 155 2.57 -16.66 17.90
C ALA A 155 1.83 -15.41 17.33
N ALA A 156 0.64 -15.09 17.85
CA ALA A 156 -0.18 -13.96 17.47
C ALA A 156 -0.61 -13.95 15.97
N PHE A 157 -1.01 -15.11 15.45
CA PHE A 157 -1.54 -15.25 14.09
C PHE A 157 -3.07 -15.23 14.07
N SER A 158 -3.62 -14.75 12.95
CA SER A 158 -5.07 -14.84 12.69
C SER A 158 -5.49 -16.32 12.57
N PRO A 159 -6.65 -16.72 13.13
CA PRO A 159 -7.21 -18.06 12.93
C PRO A 159 -7.48 -18.41 11.46
N GLU A 160 -7.65 -17.41 10.60
CA GLU A 160 -7.92 -17.57 9.17
C GLU A 160 -6.63 -17.63 8.32
N MET A 161 -5.46 -17.54 8.95
CA MET A 161 -4.18 -17.56 8.22
C MET A 161 -3.95 -18.92 7.53
N PRO A 162 -3.68 -18.94 6.22
CA PRO A 162 -3.33 -20.18 5.53
C PRO A 162 -2.06 -20.81 6.11
N PRO A 163 -1.98 -22.14 6.27
CA PRO A 163 -0.79 -22.81 6.82
C PRO A 163 0.52 -22.46 6.09
N GLN A 164 0.45 -22.22 4.79
CA GLN A 164 1.61 -21.87 3.95
C GLN A 164 2.23 -20.51 4.31
N GLU A 165 1.47 -19.62 4.95
CA GLU A 165 1.93 -18.29 5.33
C GLU A 165 2.54 -18.25 6.75
N ILE A 166 2.33 -19.29 7.56
CA ILE A 166 2.66 -19.29 8.99
C ILE A 166 4.16 -19.07 9.23
N LEU A 167 5.05 -19.80 8.55
CA LEU A 167 6.49 -19.61 8.74
C LEU A 167 6.98 -18.24 8.23
N LEU A 168 6.34 -17.69 7.20
CA LEU A 168 6.67 -16.34 6.72
C LEU A 168 6.25 -15.27 7.73
N ALA A 169 5.03 -15.39 8.27
CA ALA A 169 4.53 -14.53 9.33
C ALA A 169 5.40 -14.64 10.58
N LEU A 170 5.80 -15.86 10.95
CA LEU A 170 6.68 -16.11 12.08
C LEU A 170 8.05 -15.45 11.89
N ALA A 171 8.69 -15.65 10.73
CA ALA A 171 9.97 -15.02 10.41
C ALA A 171 9.91 -13.51 10.52
N ARG A 172 8.83 -12.90 9.99
CA ARG A 172 8.58 -11.46 10.10
C ARG A 172 8.43 -11.03 11.55
N ASN A 173 7.65 -11.75 12.35
CA ASN A 173 7.46 -11.44 13.77
C ASN A 173 8.77 -11.58 14.57
N VAL A 174 9.60 -12.58 14.28
CA VAL A 174 10.91 -12.73 14.92
C VAL A 174 11.81 -11.52 14.63
N ILE A 175 11.87 -11.06 13.39
CA ILE A 175 12.73 -9.93 12.99
C ILE A 175 12.23 -8.59 13.54
N THR A 176 10.92 -8.38 13.54
CA THR A 176 10.32 -7.07 13.87
C THR A 176 9.99 -6.92 15.36
N ASN A 177 9.53 -8.00 15.99
CA ASN A 177 9.00 -8.01 17.34
C ASN A 177 9.70 -9.01 18.27
N GLY A 178 10.58 -9.88 17.76
CA GLY A 178 11.19 -10.94 18.56
C GLY A 178 12.45 -10.51 19.30
N TYR A 179 13.16 -9.52 18.76
CA TYR A 179 14.40 -9.00 19.32
C TYR A 179 14.38 -7.48 19.39
N GLN A 180 15.01 -6.94 20.43
CA GLN A 180 15.22 -5.50 20.58
C GLN A 180 16.69 -5.21 20.85
N ALA A 181 17.15 -4.04 20.41
CA ALA A 181 18.52 -3.59 20.64
C ALA A 181 18.71 -3.18 22.10
N LEU A 182 19.77 -3.66 22.74
CA LEU A 182 20.16 -3.17 24.05
C LEU A 182 20.70 -1.74 23.93
N SER A 183 20.22 -0.83 24.78
CA SER A 183 20.72 0.54 24.81
C SER A 183 22.23 0.55 25.06
N GLY A 184 23.01 0.97 24.06
CA GLY A 184 24.46 1.18 24.17
C GLY A 184 25.37 0.03 23.73
N ASN A 185 24.86 -1.12 23.25
CA ASN A 185 25.68 -2.23 22.71
C ASN A 185 25.14 -2.78 21.38
N GLU A 186 26.00 -3.44 20.59
CA GLU A 186 25.64 -4.16 19.35
C GLU A 186 24.85 -5.48 19.60
N GLY A 187 24.44 -5.76 20.84
CA GLY A 187 23.72 -6.97 21.23
C GLY A 187 22.20 -6.83 21.10
N MET A 188 21.54 -7.91 20.67
CA MET A 188 20.09 -8.04 20.64
C MET A 188 19.60 -8.91 21.82
N GLU A 189 18.51 -8.50 22.47
CA GLU A 189 17.85 -9.31 23.50
C GLU A 189 16.46 -9.78 23.04
N GLN A 190 16.01 -10.94 23.56
CA GLN A 190 14.69 -11.46 23.28
C GLN A 190 13.62 -10.62 23.97
N THR A 191 12.62 -10.20 23.20
CA THR A 191 11.43 -9.51 23.73
C THR A 191 10.53 -10.48 24.49
N GLU A 192 9.57 -9.94 25.24
CA GLU A 192 8.58 -10.78 25.93
C GLU A 192 7.73 -11.60 24.96
N TYR A 193 7.44 -11.08 23.75
CA TYR A 193 6.79 -11.84 22.70
C TYR A 193 7.55 -13.14 22.37
N LEU A 194 8.85 -13.05 22.08
CA LEU A 194 9.63 -14.23 21.69
C LEU A 194 9.82 -15.20 22.86
N LYS A 195 10.05 -14.67 24.07
CA LYS A 195 10.12 -15.48 25.30
C LYS A 195 8.84 -16.29 25.52
N LEU A 196 7.67 -15.69 25.28
CA LEU A 196 6.38 -16.38 25.42
C LEU A 196 6.24 -17.53 24.42
N VAL A 197 6.56 -17.30 23.14
CA VAL A 197 6.52 -18.36 22.11
C VAL A 197 7.46 -19.52 22.48
N ILE A 198 8.70 -19.21 22.90
CA ILE A 198 9.69 -20.23 23.31
C ILE A 198 9.19 -21.01 24.54
N ARG A 199 8.63 -20.33 25.53
CA ARG A 199 8.08 -20.98 26.74
C ARG A 199 6.87 -21.86 26.40
N TYR A 200 6.01 -21.45 25.48
CA TYR A 200 4.93 -22.28 24.97
C TYR A 200 5.47 -23.58 24.37
N LEU A 201 6.49 -23.53 23.49
CA LEU A 201 7.06 -24.74 22.89
C LEU A 201 7.61 -25.71 23.93
N SER A 202 8.22 -25.19 25.00
CA SER A 202 8.67 -26.01 26.13
C SER A 202 7.51 -26.73 26.84
N GLN A 203 6.43 -26.01 27.15
CA GLN A 203 5.23 -26.60 27.76
C GLN A 203 4.54 -27.60 26.81
N ALA A 204 4.45 -27.28 25.53
CA ALA A 204 3.86 -28.15 24.52
C ALA A 204 4.63 -29.49 24.40
N ARG A 205 5.97 -29.48 24.46
CA ARG A 205 6.77 -30.71 24.49
C ARG A 205 6.56 -31.56 25.75
N GLU A 206 6.22 -30.96 26.89
CA GLU A 206 5.80 -31.72 28.08
C GLU A 206 4.41 -32.35 27.87
N LEU A 207 3.46 -31.61 27.30
CA LEU A 207 2.12 -32.10 26.99
C LEU A 207 2.12 -33.19 25.91
N GLU A 208 3.01 -33.11 24.90
CA GLU A 208 3.18 -34.17 23.91
C GLU A 208 3.71 -35.48 24.50
N ARG A 209 4.63 -35.38 25.46
CA ARG A 209 5.13 -36.56 26.19
C ARG A 209 4.00 -37.23 26.96
N LEU A 210 3.12 -36.44 27.58
CA LEU A 210 1.91 -36.92 28.23
C LEU A 210 0.90 -37.54 27.26
N ALA A 211 0.79 -36.98 26.04
CA ALA A 211 -0.10 -37.48 25.00
C ALA A 211 0.34 -38.84 24.40
N GLY A 212 1.62 -39.21 24.62
CA GLY A 212 2.16 -40.49 24.21
C GLY A 212 2.17 -40.71 22.68
N PRO A 213 2.34 -41.97 22.22
CA PRO A 213 2.43 -42.29 20.80
C PRO A 213 1.13 -41.99 20.02
N ASP A 214 -0.02 -42.07 20.70
CA ASP A 214 -1.34 -41.80 20.10
C ASP A 214 -1.61 -40.31 19.88
N ARG A 215 -0.75 -39.43 20.43
CA ARG A 215 -0.89 -37.97 20.36
C ARG A 215 -2.22 -37.46 20.92
N VAL A 216 -2.74 -38.16 21.93
CA VAL A 216 -3.99 -37.82 22.62
C VAL A 216 -3.74 -37.78 24.11
N ILE A 217 -4.05 -36.64 24.75
CA ILE A 217 -4.05 -36.56 26.20
C ILE A 217 -5.34 -37.19 26.70
N ARG A 218 -5.21 -38.25 27.50
CA ARG A 218 -6.33 -39.01 28.05
C ARG A 218 -6.20 -39.11 29.56
N ILE A 219 -7.18 -38.55 30.26
CA ILE A 219 -7.32 -38.65 31.71
C ILE A 219 -8.58 -39.47 32.00
N GLU A 220 -8.41 -40.73 32.40
CA GLU A 220 -9.53 -41.64 32.66
C GLU A 220 -10.20 -41.40 34.02
N GLN A 221 -9.38 -41.07 35.03
CA GLN A 221 -9.82 -40.94 36.43
C GLN A 221 -9.21 -39.69 37.05
N CYS A 222 -10.02 -38.98 37.83
CA CYS A 222 -9.60 -37.77 38.54
C CYS A 222 -8.44 -38.03 39.52
N GLU A 223 -8.49 -39.13 40.29
CA GLU A 223 -7.38 -39.53 41.16
C GLU A 223 -6.41 -40.43 40.40
N SER A 224 -5.49 -39.83 39.64
CA SER A 224 -4.46 -40.57 38.92
C SER A 224 -3.12 -39.81 38.86
N PRO A 225 -1.98 -40.53 38.78
CA PRO A 225 -0.68 -39.90 38.55
C PRO A 225 -0.65 -39.02 37.29
N GLN A 226 -1.36 -39.44 36.23
CA GLN A 226 -1.48 -38.71 34.98
C GLN A 226 -2.21 -37.36 35.16
N THR A 227 -3.26 -37.32 35.99
CA THR A 227 -3.94 -36.06 36.33
C THR A 227 -3.00 -35.11 37.08
N ALA A 228 -2.27 -35.63 38.07
CA ALA A 228 -1.28 -34.84 38.82
C ALA A 228 -0.19 -34.28 37.90
N GLU A 229 0.31 -35.09 36.97
CA GLU A 229 1.32 -34.67 36.00
C GLU A 229 0.78 -33.63 35.01
N LEU A 230 -0.42 -33.84 34.45
CA LEU A 230 -1.07 -32.88 33.55
C LEU A 230 -1.24 -31.53 34.24
N LEU A 231 -1.82 -31.51 35.44
CA LEU A 231 -2.02 -30.27 36.20
C LEU A 231 -0.70 -29.57 36.51
N ARG A 232 0.36 -30.31 36.86
CA ARG A 232 1.72 -29.77 37.05
C ARG A 232 2.22 -29.08 35.78
N VAL A 233 2.07 -29.71 34.61
CA VAL A 233 2.51 -29.13 33.32
C VAL A 233 1.73 -27.86 32.99
N LEU A 234 0.42 -27.86 33.26
CA LEU A 234 -0.48 -26.71 33.09
C LEU A 234 -0.27 -25.60 34.15
N GLY A 235 0.49 -25.87 35.22
CA GLY A 235 0.71 -24.90 36.30
C GLY A 235 -0.45 -24.78 37.29
N LEU A 236 -1.30 -25.79 37.35
CA LEU A 236 -2.50 -25.88 38.17
C LEU A 236 -2.36 -26.97 39.23
N ARG A 237 -3.22 -26.93 40.24
CA ARG A 237 -3.49 -28.06 41.16
C ARG A 237 -4.99 -28.16 41.41
N MET A 238 -5.43 -29.31 41.91
CA MET A 238 -6.78 -29.44 42.46
C MET A 238 -6.81 -28.87 43.88
N ARG A 239 -7.85 -28.08 44.16
CA ARG A 239 -8.26 -27.70 45.50
C ARG A 239 -9.61 -28.37 45.78
N GLY A 240 -9.68 -29.17 46.85
CA GLY A 240 -10.80 -30.08 47.11
C GLY A 240 -10.47 -31.52 46.69
N GLY A 241 -11.35 -32.47 47.04
CA GLY A 241 -11.26 -33.87 46.60
C GLY A 241 -11.94 -34.07 45.24
N CYS A 242 -11.64 -35.18 44.57
CA CYS A 242 -12.25 -35.52 43.28
C CYS A 242 -13.78 -35.58 43.36
N GLY A 243 -14.49 -35.07 42.34
CA GLY A 243 -15.94 -34.93 42.33
C GLY A 243 -16.42 -33.47 42.33
N SER A 244 -17.65 -33.22 42.81
CA SER A 244 -18.33 -31.91 42.68
C SER A 244 -17.58 -30.73 43.29
N ASP A 245 -16.66 -30.98 44.22
CA ASP A 245 -15.94 -29.96 44.99
C ASP A 245 -14.58 -29.59 44.38
N VAL A 246 -14.18 -30.23 43.25
CA VAL A 246 -12.91 -29.91 42.57
C VAL A 246 -12.96 -28.49 41.99
N VAL A 247 -11.95 -27.71 42.34
CA VAL A 247 -11.62 -26.44 41.69
C VAL A 247 -10.16 -26.47 41.26
N LEU A 248 -9.86 -25.98 40.05
CA LEU A 248 -8.48 -25.81 39.60
C LEU A 248 -7.92 -24.48 40.13
N GLU A 249 -6.80 -24.57 40.84
CA GLU A 249 -6.10 -23.42 41.42
C GLU A 249 -4.73 -23.24 40.76
N THR A 250 -4.39 -22.00 40.40
CA THR A 250 -3.07 -21.67 39.86
C THR A 250 -1.98 -21.76 40.91
N VAL A 251 -0.94 -22.55 40.64
CA VAL A 251 0.27 -22.68 41.49
C VAL A 251 1.54 -22.26 40.77
N ASN A 252 1.52 -22.19 39.44
CA ASN A 252 2.58 -21.61 38.63
C ASN A 252 1.96 -20.65 37.61
N ALA A 253 2.01 -19.36 37.90
CA ALA A 253 1.38 -18.33 37.08
C ALA A 253 1.89 -18.33 35.63
N THR A 254 3.19 -18.53 35.40
CA THR A 254 3.77 -18.57 34.05
C THR A 254 3.23 -19.72 33.22
N ARG A 255 3.12 -20.92 33.80
CA ARG A 255 2.56 -22.10 33.10
C ARG A 255 1.05 -21.98 32.89
N ALA A 256 0.32 -21.51 33.89
CA ALA A 256 -1.13 -21.33 33.81
C ALA A 256 -1.51 -20.28 32.75
N PHE A 257 -0.73 -19.19 32.66
CA PHE A 257 -0.87 -18.20 31.61
C PHE A 257 -0.74 -18.82 30.21
N LEU A 258 0.31 -19.62 29.96
CA LEU A 258 0.51 -20.30 28.68
C LEU A 258 -0.63 -21.28 28.37
N SER A 259 -1.13 -22.01 29.37
CA SER A 259 -2.24 -22.95 29.18
C SER A 259 -3.54 -22.22 28.79
N MET A 260 -3.84 -21.10 29.44
CA MET A 260 -5.02 -20.29 29.13
C MET A 260 -4.90 -19.64 27.74
N ASP A 261 -3.79 -18.97 27.45
CA ASP A 261 -3.60 -18.19 26.22
C ASP A 261 -3.40 -19.07 24.98
N SER A 262 -2.79 -20.24 25.13
CA SER A 262 -2.72 -21.24 24.05
C SER A 262 -4.08 -21.90 23.75
N GLY A 263 -5.11 -21.60 24.54
CA GLY A 263 -6.44 -22.16 24.36
C GLY A 263 -6.56 -23.62 24.77
N PHE A 264 -5.75 -24.09 25.71
CA PHE A 264 -5.96 -25.42 26.30
C PHE A 264 -7.37 -25.47 26.93
N PRO A 265 -8.15 -26.55 26.74
CA PRO A 265 -9.55 -26.60 27.17
C PRO A 265 -9.71 -26.82 28.69
N LEU A 266 -9.31 -25.83 29.49
CA LEU A 266 -9.30 -25.90 30.94
C LEU A 266 -10.71 -26.10 31.54
N ALA A 267 -11.73 -25.47 30.95
CA ALA A 267 -13.11 -25.61 31.40
C ALA A 267 -13.64 -27.05 31.21
N GLU A 268 -13.29 -27.68 30.09
CA GLU A 268 -13.67 -29.06 29.79
C GLU A 268 -12.91 -30.04 30.68
N LEU A 269 -11.62 -29.79 30.95
CA LEU A 269 -10.82 -30.54 31.91
C LEU A 269 -11.43 -30.45 33.32
N GLU A 270 -11.72 -29.24 33.81
CA GLU A 270 -12.33 -29.05 35.13
C GLU A 270 -13.69 -29.76 35.23
N GLN A 271 -14.53 -29.64 34.18
CA GLN A 271 -15.83 -30.32 34.14
C GLN A 271 -15.69 -31.85 34.13
N ALA A 272 -14.71 -32.39 33.40
CA ALA A 272 -14.43 -33.83 33.37
C ALA A 272 -13.98 -34.33 34.75
N LEU A 273 -13.09 -33.60 35.43
CA LEU A 273 -12.66 -33.92 36.80
C LEU A 273 -13.82 -33.84 37.80
N ARG A 274 -14.68 -32.82 37.70
CA ARG A 274 -15.86 -32.64 38.58
C ARG A 274 -16.89 -33.76 38.43
N THR A 275 -17.09 -34.24 37.20
CA THR A 275 -18.05 -35.29 36.88
C THR A 275 -17.45 -36.70 36.88
N ASN A 276 -16.15 -36.80 37.20
CA ASN A 276 -15.35 -38.02 37.12
C ASN A 276 -15.55 -38.78 35.79
N ARG A 277 -15.54 -38.03 34.68
CA ARG A 277 -15.62 -38.56 33.31
C ARG A 277 -14.26 -38.47 32.64
N PRO A 278 -13.96 -39.34 31.66
CA PRO A 278 -12.72 -39.25 30.93
C PRO A 278 -12.59 -37.91 30.20
N PHE A 279 -11.45 -37.25 30.36
CA PHE A 279 -11.05 -36.12 29.53
C PHE A 279 -10.17 -36.63 28.39
N VAL A 280 -10.51 -36.28 27.15
CA VAL A 280 -9.80 -36.71 25.95
C VAL A 280 -9.56 -35.47 25.09
N TYR A 281 -8.30 -35.20 24.77
CA TYR A 281 -7.91 -34.04 23.97
C TYR A 281 -6.88 -34.42 22.91
N ASP A 282 -7.19 -34.11 21.65
CA ASP A 282 -6.26 -34.29 20.53
C ASP A 282 -5.10 -33.30 20.68
N TYR A 283 -3.89 -33.83 20.88
CA TYR A 283 -2.68 -33.06 21.09
C TYR A 283 -1.62 -33.39 20.02
N LYS A 284 -2.07 -33.57 18.78
CA LYS A 284 -1.15 -33.75 17.64
C LYS A 284 -0.27 -32.50 17.45
N PRO A 285 1.03 -32.70 17.20
CA PRO A 285 1.89 -31.61 16.76
C PRO A 285 1.38 -31.00 15.45
N ALA A 286 1.65 -29.72 15.27
CA ALA A 286 1.33 -29.03 14.05
C ALA A 286 2.32 -29.39 12.94
N GLU A 287 1.80 -29.69 11.75
CA GLU A 287 2.57 -29.80 10.53
C GLU A 287 2.47 -28.50 9.75
N ILE A 288 3.61 -27.81 9.60
CA ILE A 288 3.68 -26.49 8.96
C ILE A 288 4.52 -26.59 7.69
N PRO A 289 4.02 -26.11 6.53
CA PRO A 289 4.79 -26.03 5.31
C PRO A 289 6.04 -25.17 5.47
N VAL A 290 7.18 -25.65 4.98
CA VAL A 290 8.46 -24.92 4.94
C VAL A 290 8.97 -24.85 3.50
N LEU A 291 9.49 -23.70 3.09
CA LEU A 291 10.11 -23.58 1.77
C LEU A 291 11.28 -24.56 1.64
N TYR A 292 11.34 -25.29 0.54
CA TYR A 292 12.25 -26.40 0.26
C TYR A 292 12.13 -27.55 1.27
N SER A 293 13.02 -27.61 2.26
CA SER A 293 12.99 -28.59 3.34
C SER A 293 13.65 -27.99 4.58
N ALA A 294 13.38 -28.55 5.76
CA ALA A 294 14.01 -28.09 7.00
C ALA A 294 15.55 -28.14 6.90
N GLU A 295 16.08 -29.19 6.24
CA GLU A 295 17.51 -29.44 6.12
C GLU A 295 18.23 -28.44 5.22
N TYR A 296 17.51 -27.74 4.35
CA TYR A 296 18.10 -26.70 3.49
C TYR A 296 18.53 -25.47 4.32
N TRP A 297 17.76 -25.16 5.36
CA TRP A 297 17.91 -23.95 6.17
C TRP A 297 18.94 -24.09 7.30
N LEU A 298 19.19 -25.32 7.74
CA LEU A 298 20.09 -25.62 8.85
C LEU A 298 21.48 -26.02 8.36
N SER A 299 22.53 -25.50 8.99
CA SER A 299 23.90 -25.99 8.84
C SER A 299 24.06 -27.41 9.40
N ALA A 300 25.16 -28.08 9.04
CA ALA A 300 25.45 -29.44 9.55
C ALA A 300 25.48 -29.51 11.09
N ARG A 301 25.94 -28.46 11.76
CA ARG A 301 25.95 -28.35 13.22
C ARG A 301 24.54 -28.14 13.79
N GLU A 302 23.75 -27.29 13.15
CA GLU A 302 22.37 -26.98 13.58
C GLU A 302 21.45 -28.20 13.45
N LYS A 303 21.65 -29.03 12.43
CA LYS A 303 20.92 -30.30 12.26
C LYS A 303 21.09 -31.28 13.43
N GLN A 304 22.16 -31.14 14.21
CA GLN A 304 22.47 -32.02 15.34
C GLN A 304 22.04 -31.44 16.70
N SER A 305 21.53 -30.20 16.74
CA SER A 305 21.38 -29.44 18.00
C SER A 305 19.95 -29.13 18.42
N GLY A 306 18.93 -29.52 17.65
CA GLY A 306 17.52 -29.38 18.07
C GLY A 306 16.52 -29.47 16.92
N GLU A 307 15.26 -29.14 17.22
CA GLU A 307 14.19 -29.05 16.23
C GLU A 307 14.34 -27.77 15.38
N PHE A 308 13.86 -27.80 14.13
CA PHE A 308 13.92 -26.66 13.22
C PHE A 308 13.33 -25.39 13.84
N ILE A 309 12.19 -25.50 14.52
CA ILE A 309 11.48 -24.35 15.09
C ILE A 309 12.31 -23.61 16.14
N ASP A 310 13.12 -24.32 16.94
CA ASP A 310 13.97 -23.68 17.93
C ASP A 310 15.08 -22.87 17.25
N MET A 311 15.70 -23.42 16.20
CA MET A 311 16.73 -22.71 15.44
C MET A 311 16.14 -21.50 14.72
N PHE A 312 14.95 -21.65 14.13
CA PHE A 312 14.26 -20.57 13.44
C PHE A 312 13.93 -19.39 14.37
N LEU A 313 13.42 -19.66 15.57
CA LEU A 313 13.08 -18.64 16.56
C LEU A 313 14.30 -17.95 17.17
N ASN A 314 15.41 -18.69 17.35
CA ASN A 314 16.60 -18.17 18.02
C ASN A 314 17.60 -17.47 17.07
N ASP A 315 17.34 -17.49 15.76
CA ASP A 315 18.23 -16.94 14.74
C ASP A 315 17.50 -15.95 13.80
N PRO A 316 17.51 -14.65 14.12
CA PRO A 316 16.95 -13.60 13.27
C PRO A 316 17.55 -13.57 11.87
N SER A 317 18.81 -13.97 11.71
CA SER A 317 19.47 -13.97 10.40
C SER A 317 18.92 -15.08 9.52
N LEU A 318 18.59 -16.24 10.11
CA LEU A 318 17.91 -17.32 9.41
C LEU A 318 16.49 -16.91 9.00
N CYS A 319 15.72 -16.31 9.91
CA CYS A 319 14.39 -15.76 9.59
C CYS A 319 14.47 -14.76 8.43
N ARG A 320 15.49 -13.90 8.42
CA ARG A 320 15.66 -12.89 7.36
C ARG A 320 16.02 -13.51 6.02
N LEU A 321 16.85 -14.54 6.03
CA LEU A 321 17.16 -15.32 4.83
C LEU A 321 15.91 -16.01 4.27
N TYR A 322 15.09 -16.59 5.16
CA TYR A 322 13.83 -17.24 4.79
C TYR A 322 12.89 -16.25 4.09
N LEU A 323 12.68 -15.05 4.67
CA LEU A 323 11.91 -13.99 4.03
C LEU A 323 12.50 -13.53 2.70
N GLY A 324 13.82 -13.37 2.64
CA GLY A 324 14.53 -12.94 1.44
C GLY A 324 14.28 -13.86 0.25
N LEU A 325 14.43 -15.17 0.44
CA LEU A 325 14.19 -16.15 -0.62
C LEU A 325 12.70 -16.32 -0.93
N ALA A 326 11.82 -16.24 0.06
CA ALA A 326 10.38 -16.36 -0.15
C ALA A 326 9.76 -15.25 -1.00
N LYS A 327 10.38 -14.06 -0.98
CA LYS A 327 9.92 -12.89 -1.72
C LYS A 327 10.41 -12.86 -3.17
N LEU A 328 11.40 -13.68 -3.51
CA LEU A 328 11.90 -13.78 -4.87
C LEU A 328 10.84 -14.39 -5.79
N ASP A 329 10.93 -14.05 -7.07
CA ASP A 329 10.26 -14.82 -8.11
C ASP A 329 10.71 -16.30 -8.04
N PRO A 330 9.80 -17.28 -8.11
CA PRO A 330 10.16 -18.67 -7.84
C PRO A 330 11.22 -19.27 -8.76
N GLU A 331 11.23 -18.89 -10.05
CA GLU A 331 12.27 -19.34 -11.00
C GLU A 331 13.63 -18.76 -10.58
N THR A 332 13.68 -17.47 -10.27
CA THR A 332 14.88 -16.80 -9.75
C THR A 332 15.39 -17.43 -8.46
N ALA A 333 14.49 -17.72 -7.52
CA ALA A 333 14.80 -18.33 -6.24
C ALA A 333 15.43 -19.73 -6.41
N GLU A 334 14.88 -20.53 -7.32
CA GLU A 334 15.38 -21.87 -7.59
C GLU A 334 16.74 -21.84 -8.32
N GLU A 335 16.96 -20.92 -9.25
CA GLU A 335 18.26 -20.71 -9.88
C GLU A 335 19.33 -20.28 -8.87
N ILE A 336 19.01 -19.33 -7.98
CA ILE A 336 19.89 -18.89 -6.90
C ILE A 336 20.20 -20.06 -5.97
N ARG A 337 19.18 -20.83 -5.56
CA ARG A 337 19.35 -21.98 -4.66
C ARG A 337 20.28 -23.05 -5.23
N LYS A 338 20.15 -23.37 -6.52
CA LYS A 338 20.97 -24.38 -7.20
C LYS A 338 22.43 -23.95 -7.36
N THR A 339 22.67 -22.65 -7.49
CA THR A 339 23.96 -22.13 -7.95
C THR A 339 24.79 -21.50 -6.83
N LEU A 340 24.16 -20.79 -5.89
CA LEU A 340 24.86 -20.14 -4.78
C LEU A 340 24.87 -21.01 -3.51
N PRO A 341 26.00 -21.10 -2.79
CA PRO A 341 26.03 -21.70 -1.46
C PRO A 341 25.08 -20.96 -0.50
N ALA A 342 24.36 -21.69 0.35
CA ALA A 342 23.43 -21.10 1.32
C ALA A 342 24.09 -20.04 2.22
N ALA A 343 25.35 -20.26 2.62
CA ALA A 343 26.13 -19.29 3.40
C ALA A 343 26.35 -17.96 2.65
N ARG A 344 26.50 -17.99 1.33
CA ARG A 344 26.65 -16.79 0.49
C ARG A 344 25.34 -16.01 0.43
N VAL A 345 24.21 -16.69 0.21
CA VAL A 345 22.88 -16.05 0.22
C VAL A 345 22.59 -15.46 1.61
N ARG A 346 22.94 -16.18 2.68
CA ARG A 346 22.80 -15.73 4.07
C ARG A 346 23.55 -14.44 4.36
N ALA A 347 24.77 -14.28 3.84
CA ALA A 347 25.56 -13.06 4.00
C ALA A 347 24.84 -11.80 3.46
N PHE A 348 24.02 -11.95 2.43
CA PHE A 348 23.25 -10.86 1.80
C PHE A 348 21.74 -10.99 2.00
N ALA A 349 21.30 -11.78 2.98
CA ALA A 349 19.87 -12.04 3.26
C ALA A 349 19.06 -10.75 3.43
N HIS A 350 19.64 -9.76 4.12
CA HIS A 350 19.04 -8.45 4.34
C HIS A 350 18.77 -7.68 3.04
N VAL A 351 19.65 -7.81 2.03
CA VAL A 351 19.48 -7.17 0.71
C VAL A 351 18.41 -7.90 -0.09
N PHE A 352 18.39 -9.24 -0.08
CA PHE A 352 17.34 -10.04 -0.71
C PHE A 352 15.95 -9.76 -0.11
N ASP A 353 15.86 -9.72 1.22
CA ASP A 353 14.63 -9.41 1.97
C ASP A 353 14.01 -8.07 1.59
N PHE A 354 14.83 -7.05 1.33
CA PHE A 354 14.33 -5.74 0.93
C PHE A 354 14.14 -5.58 -0.58
N PHE A 355 15.06 -6.03 -1.41
CA PHE A 355 15.11 -5.63 -2.83
C PHE A 355 14.95 -6.81 -3.80
N GLY A 356 14.99 -8.04 -3.29
CA GLY A 356 14.95 -9.25 -4.12
C GLY A 356 13.63 -9.46 -4.87
N GLY A 357 12.52 -8.92 -4.37
CA GLY A 357 11.19 -9.14 -4.96
C GLY A 357 11.01 -8.64 -6.40
N MET A 358 11.96 -7.86 -6.94
CA MET A 358 11.96 -7.43 -8.35
C MET A 358 12.98 -8.18 -9.21
N PHE A 359 13.73 -9.14 -8.65
CA PHE A 359 14.71 -9.92 -9.40
C PHE A 359 14.01 -11.01 -10.21
N GLN A 360 14.25 -10.99 -11.52
CA GLN A 360 13.68 -11.96 -12.45
C GLN A 360 14.78 -12.52 -13.33
N ILE A 361 15.05 -13.82 -13.20
CA ILE A 361 15.83 -14.57 -14.17
C ILE A 361 14.87 -15.31 -15.09
N ARG A 362 15.08 -15.18 -16.40
CA ARG A 362 14.35 -15.90 -17.44
C ARG A 362 15.36 -16.47 -18.41
N ASN A 363 15.31 -17.78 -18.65
CA ASN A 363 16.28 -18.47 -19.51
C ASN A 363 17.74 -18.16 -19.10
N GLY A 364 18.03 -18.13 -17.80
CA GLY A 364 19.36 -17.81 -17.26
C GLY A 364 19.79 -16.33 -17.36
N ARG A 365 18.93 -15.43 -17.87
CA ARG A 365 19.21 -13.98 -18.01
C ARG A 365 18.41 -13.15 -17.01
N VAL A 366 19.05 -12.17 -16.35
CA VAL A 366 18.34 -11.16 -15.56
C VAL A 366 17.57 -10.20 -16.46
N THR A 367 16.31 -9.97 -16.13
CA THR A 367 15.51 -8.87 -16.70
C THR A 367 15.90 -7.57 -16.01
N VAL A 368 16.66 -6.72 -16.70
CA VAL A 368 17.12 -5.43 -16.15
C VAL A 368 16.14 -4.30 -16.48
N PRO A 369 15.95 -3.31 -15.58
CA PRO A 369 15.13 -2.14 -15.88
C PRO A 369 15.76 -1.34 -17.03
N GLY A 370 14.92 -0.92 -17.98
CA GLY A 370 15.36 -0.29 -19.24
C GLY A 370 15.70 -1.28 -20.36
N GLY A 371 15.57 -2.59 -20.11
CA GLY A 371 15.70 -3.64 -21.10
C GLY A 371 17.07 -3.71 -21.79
N SER A 372 17.08 -4.15 -23.04
CA SER A 372 18.31 -4.33 -23.83
C SER A 372 19.13 -3.05 -23.98
N ARG A 373 18.48 -1.89 -24.08
CA ARG A 373 19.15 -0.59 -24.20
C ARG A 373 20.01 -0.26 -22.98
N ALA A 374 19.57 -0.66 -21.78
CA ALA A 374 20.29 -0.41 -20.53
C ALA A 374 21.24 -1.55 -20.13
N ALA A 375 21.19 -2.70 -20.79
CA ALA A 375 21.89 -3.93 -20.38
C ALA A 375 23.41 -3.75 -20.23
N ALA A 376 24.06 -3.07 -21.18
CA ALA A 376 25.50 -2.81 -21.10
C ALA A 376 25.86 -1.87 -19.93
N ALA A 377 25.06 -0.83 -19.68
CA ALA A 377 25.28 0.07 -18.56
C ALA A 377 25.09 -0.63 -17.20
N TRP A 378 24.11 -1.52 -17.09
CA TRP A 378 23.95 -2.40 -15.93
C TRP A 378 25.13 -3.35 -15.76
N ALA A 379 25.63 -3.95 -16.85
CA ALA A 379 26.79 -4.83 -16.81
C ALA A 379 28.03 -4.11 -16.25
N ASP A 380 28.24 -2.86 -16.64
CA ASP A 380 29.33 -2.02 -16.13
C ASP A 380 29.16 -1.69 -14.64
N LEU A 381 27.95 -1.35 -14.21
CA LEU A 381 27.67 -0.99 -12.80
C LEU A 381 27.83 -2.20 -11.86
N VAL A 382 27.29 -3.35 -12.27
CA VAL A 382 27.32 -4.61 -11.51
C VAL A 382 28.69 -5.26 -11.60
N GLY A 383 29.35 -5.15 -12.76
CA GLY A 383 30.57 -5.86 -13.09
C GLY A 383 30.33 -7.30 -13.58
N ALA A 384 29.11 -7.65 -13.99
CA ALA A 384 28.77 -8.91 -14.65
C ALA A 384 27.66 -8.68 -15.69
N PRO A 385 27.63 -9.42 -16.80
CA PRO A 385 26.61 -9.27 -17.83
C PRO A 385 25.27 -9.89 -17.39
N PRO A 386 24.10 -9.30 -17.73
CA PRO A 386 22.78 -9.84 -17.40
C PRO A 386 22.53 -11.27 -17.90
N GLU A 387 23.23 -11.70 -18.95
CA GLU A 387 23.25 -13.06 -19.49
C GLU A 387 23.72 -14.13 -18.50
N LYS A 388 24.45 -13.73 -17.46
CA LYS A 388 24.93 -14.62 -16.40
C LYS A 388 24.07 -14.42 -15.16
N GLY A 389 22.84 -14.91 -15.20
CA GLY A 389 21.76 -14.50 -14.30
C GLY A 389 22.13 -14.46 -12.82
N VAL A 390 22.54 -15.60 -12.28
CA VAL A 390 22.91 -15.72 -10.87
C VAL A 390 24.20 -14.95 -10.53
N GLU A 391 25.21 -14.94 -11.40
CA GLU A 391 26.45 -14.19 -11.18
C GLU A 391 26.16 -12.67 -11.12
N PHE A 392 25.27 -12.19 -11.98
CA PHE A 392 24.81 -10.81 -11.99
C PHE A 392 24.14 -10.45 -10.66
N LEU A 393 23.18 -11.26 -10.20
CA LEU A 393 22.47 -10.97 -8.95
C LEU A 393 23.37 -11.08 -7.72
N ASP A 394 24.30 -12.04 -7.65
CA ASP A 394 25.27 -12.13 -6.55
C ASP A 394 26.14 -10.86 -6.44
N ARG A 395 26.62 -10.35 -7.58
CA ARG A 395 27.39 -9.10 -7.60
C ARG A 395 26.51 -7.89 -7.29
N LEU A 396 25.27 -7.85 -7.81
CA LEU A 396 24.32 -6.76 -7.59
C LEU A 396 24.02 -6.56 -6.09
N VAL A 397 23.73 -7.65 -5.36
CA VAL A 397 23.40 -7.58 -3.93
C VAL A 397 24.60 -7.23 -3.06
N ALA A 398 25.81 -7.65 -3.46
CA ALA A 398 27.04 -7.37 -2.74
C ALA A 398 27.59 -5.96 -3.01
N LYS A 399 27.17 -5.32 -4.10
CA LYS A 399 27.74 -4.04 -4.55
C LYS A 399 27.34 -2.89 -3.63
N ASP A 400 28.33 -2.11 -3.21
CA ASP A 400 28.15 -0.84 -2.49
C ASP A 400 27.20 -0.99 -1.29
N ASP A 401 27.39 -2.02 -0.47
CA ASP A 401 26.55 -2.35 0.70
C ASP A 401 25.04 -2.51 0.38
N GLY A 402 24.71 -2.86 -0.86
CA GLY A 402 23.32 -3.04 -1.33
C GLY A 402 22.68 -1.79 -1.95
N TRP A 403 23.43 -0.68 -2.11
CA TRP A 403 22.91 0.53 -2.79
C TRP A 403 22.54 0.26 -4.25
N LEU A 404 23.30 -0.58 -4.97
CA LEU A 404 22.98 -0.90 -6.36
C LEU A 404 21.70 -1.73 -6.46
N ALA A 405 21.49 -2.68 -5.55
CA ALA A 405 20.25 -3.46 -5.47
C ALA A 405 19.02 -2.58 -5.17
N SER A 406 19.16 -1.59 -4.28
CA SER A 406 18.11 -0.61 -4.00
C SER A 406 17.75 0.23 -5.24
N TYR A 407 18.75 0.66 -6.01
CA TYR A 407 18.54 1.40 -7.25
C TYR A 407 17.87 0.54 -8.33
N PHE A 408 18.31 -0.72 -8.47
CA PHE A 408 17.71 -1.70 -9.36
C PHE A 408 16.23 -1.94 -9.01
N ASP A 409 15.91 -2.16 -7.72
CA ASP A 409 14.53 -2.34 -7.24
C ASP A 409 13.66 -1.11 -7.55
N ALA A 410 14.15 0.10 -7.25
CA ALA A 410 13.40 1.33 -7.46
C ALA A 410 13.07 1.58 -8.94
N LEU A 411 13.99 1.26 -9.85
CA LEU A 411 13.77 1.38 -11.30
C LEU A 411 12.91 0.25 -11.87
N SER A 412 13.00 -0.96 -11.32
CA SER A 412 12.20 -2.10 -11.80
C SER A 412 10.70 -1.97 -11.51
N ARG A 413 10.33 -1.06 -10.59
CA ARG A 413 8.94 -0.82 -10.16
C ARG A 413 8.19 0.23 -10.99
N ILE A 414 8.88 0.90 -11.92
CA ILE A 414 8.32 1.97 -12.73
C ILE A 414 8.34 1.58 -14.21
N GLU A 415 7.52 2.26 -15.00
CA GLU A 415 7.39 2.05 -16.44
C GLU A 415 7.20 3.38 -17.19
N GLY A 416 7.18 3.32 -18.51
CA GLY A 416 6.91 4.48 -19.37
C GLY A 416 8.07 5.50 -19.45
N PRO A 417 7.77 6.77 -19.77
CA PRO A 417 8.79 7.79 -20.09
C PRO A 417 9.81 8.03 -18.98
N THR A 418 9.40 7.92 -17.72
CA THR A 418 10.30 8.10 -16.58
C THR A 418 11.32 6.97 -16.49
N LEU A 419 10.91 5.72 -16.70
CA LEU A 419 11.85 4.60 -16.78
C LEU A 419 12.84 4.83 -17.93
N GLU A 420 12.34 5.18 -19.12
CA GLU A 420 13.18 5.40 -20.30
C GLU A 420 14.22 6.51 -20.09
N TYR A 421 13.85 7.59 -19.41
CA TYR A 421 14.75 8.68 -19.07
C TYR A 421 15.81 8.24 -18.05
N LEU A 422 15.41 7.57 -16.97
CA LEU A 422 16.32 7.16 -15.88
C LEU A 422 17.24 6.00 -16.29
N THR A 423 16.83 5.17 -17.24
CA THR A 423 17.63 4.04 -17.75
C THR A 423 18.34 4.35 -19.06
N GLU A 424 18.38 5.61 -19.49
CA GLU A 424 19.34 6.00 -20.54
C GLU A 424 20.77 5.72 -20.02
N PRO A 425 21.64 5.04 -20.78
CA PRO A 425 22.92 4.53 -20.28
C PRO A 425 23.79 5.54 -19.52
N SER A 426 23.89 6.79 -19.99
CA SER A 426 24.70 7.82 -19.34
C SER A 426 24.04 8.31 -18.03
N ARG A 427 22.73 8.56 -18.06
CA ARG A 427 21.93 8.97 -16.90
C ARG A 427 21.85 7.90 -15.82
N LEU A 428 21.71 6.64 -16.22
CA LEU A 428 21.66 5.50 -15.31
C LEU A 428 22.90 5.48 -14.40
N LYS A 429 24.08 5.62 -15.00
CA LYS A 429 25.36 5.67 -14.28
C LYS A 429 25.51 6.96 -13.47
N ARG A 430 25.13 8.09 -14.04
CA ARG A 430 25.18 9.41 -13.41
C ARG A 430 24.37 9.46 -12.11
N PHE A 431 23.10 9.09 -12.17
CA PHE A 431 22.19 9.12 -11.03
C PHE A 431 22.55 8.08 -9.98
N TYR A 432 23.02 6.89 -10.40
CA TYR A 432 23.56 5.92 -9.45
C TYR A 432 24.79 6.45 -8.71
N ALA A 433 25.72 7.11 -9.41
CA ALA A 433 26.91 7.67 -8.79
C ALA A 433 26.57 8.72 -7.72
N ALA A 434 25.55 9.55 -7.98
CA ALA A 434 25.03 10.51 -7.02
C ALA A 434 24.39 9.83 -5.80
N LEU A 435 23.50 8.85 -6.03
CA LEU A 435 22.86 8.06 -4.97
C LEU A 435 23.88 7.32 -4.10
N ARG A 436 24.86 6.64 -4.71
CA ARG A 436 25.92 5.89 -4.03
C ARG A 436 26.82 6.80 -3.20
N GLY A 437 27.11 8.01 -3.69
CA GLY A 437 28.07 8.96 -3.13
C GLY A 437 29.41 8.32 -2.72
N ARG A 438 30.03 8.79 -1.63
CA ARG A 438 31.39 8.36 -1.24
C ARG A 438 31.44 7.26 -0.17
N VAL A 439 30.54 7.32 0.80
CA VAL A 439 30.47 6.38 1.92
C VAL A 439 29.26 5.51 1.70
N THR A 440 29.39 4.19 1.61
CA THR A 440 28.24 3.29 1.31
C THR A 440 27.61 2.70 2.57
N SER A 441 28.35 2.69 3.68
CA SER A 441 27.90 2.18 4.97
C SER A 441 27.29 3.29 5.85
N PRO A 442 26.18 3.01 6.58
CA PRO A 442 25.41 1.78 6.54
C PRO A 442 24.66 1.62 5.20
N GLY A 443 24.61 0.39 4.69
CA GLY A 443 23.85 0.05 3.49
C GLY A 443 22.33 0.22 3.68
N PRO A 444 21.55 0.37 2.58
CA PRO A 444 20.14 0.70 2.67
C PRO A 444 19.28 -0.45 3.24
N ALA A 445 19.84 -1.66 3.28
CA ALA A 445 19.20 -2.85 3.83
C ALA A 445 19.57 -3.14 5.30
N ARG A 446 20.38 -2.29 5.95
CA ARG A 446 20.74 -2.46 7.37
C ARG A 446 19.54 -2.29 8.33
N PRO A 447 18.65 -1.28 8.18
CA PRO A 447 17.57 -1.09 9.13
C PRO A 447 16.50 -2.19 9.06
N VAL A 448 15.56 -2.18 10.02
CA VAL A 448 14.38 -3.07 10.03
C VAL A 448 13.36 -2.63 8.97
N PHE A 449 13.32 -1.34 8.64
CA PHE A 449 12.49 -0.77 7.58
C PHE A 449 13.32 -0.35 6.36
N ARG A 450 12.68 -0.30 5.20
CA ARG A 450 13.33 0.17 3.97
C ARG A 450 13.79 1.63 4.16
N SER A 451 15.08 1.89 3.99
CA SER A 451 15.63 3.25 4.07
C SER A 451 15.55 4.03 2.75
N ASN A 452 14.99 3.43 1.68
CA ASN A 452 14.96 3.98 0.33
C ASN A 452 13.61 4.62 -0.05
N THR A 453 12.78 5.01 0.92
CA THR A 453 11.46 5.61 0.66
C THR A 453 11.56 6.84 -0.25
N ASP A 454 12.53 7.72 -0.02
CA ASP A 454 12.75 8.91 -0.84
C ASP A 454 13.14 8.56 -2.28
N LEU A 455 13.99 7.55 -2.46
CA LEU A 455 14.36 7.05 -3.77
C LEU A 455 13.11 6.51 -4.51
N MET A 456 12.28 5.73 -3.84
CA MET A 456 11.04 5.23 -4.41
C MET A 456 10.07 6.36 -4.75
N LEU A 457 9.93 7.37 -3.89
CA LEU A 457 9.09 8.54 -4.15
C LEU A 457 9.59 9.33 -5.36
N LEU A 458 10.90 9.55 -5.46
CA LEU A 458 11.52 10.24 -6.59
C LEU A 458 11.26 9.48 -7.89
N THR A 459 11.60 8.18 -7.97
CA THR A 459 11.46 7.43 -9.22
C THR A 459 10.01 7.26 -9.66
N THR A 460 9.07 7.08 -8.73
CA THR A 460 7.65 6.89 -9.04
C THR A 460 6.90 8.18 -9.37
N ARG A 461 7.33 9.32 -8.83
CA ARG A 461 6.63 10.61 -9.02
C ARG A 461 7.31 11.56 -10.00
N LEU A 462 8.57 11.31 -10.38
CA LEU A 462 9.24 12.10 -11.40
C LEU A 462 8.46 12.05 -12.71
N ARG A 463 8.07 13.23 -13.21
CA ARG A 463 7.39 13.39 -14.49
C ARG A 463 8.41 13.63 -15.59
N VAL A 464 8.25 12.90 -16.68
CA VAL A 464 9.04 13.07 -17.90
C VAL A 464 8.08 13.25 -19.07
N GLU A 465 8.26 14.36 -19.78
CA GLU A 465 7.45 14.72 -20.95
C GLU A 465 8.40 15.01 -22.12
N ASN A 466 8.12 14.45 -23.29
CA ASN A 466 8.97 14.59 -24.48
C ASN A 466 10.46 14.27 -24.21
N GLY A 467 10.71 13.26 -23.37
CA GLY A 467 12.06 12.82 -23.00
C GLY A 467 12.83 13.74 -22.04
N ARG A 468 12.18 14.76 -21.46
CA ARG A 468 12.79 15.69 -20.50
C ARG A 468 12.04 15.66 -19.17
N PRO A 469 12.73 15.78 -18.03
CA PRO A 469 12.06 15.88 -16.73
C PRO A 469 11.34 17.23 -16.64
N VAL A 470 10.13 17.21 -16.10
CA VAL A 470 9.38 18.43 -15.81
C VAL A 470 9.95 19.04 -14.54
N ILE A 471 10.51 20.25 -14.65
CA ILE A 471 11.10 20.99 -13.52
C ILE A 471 10.17 22.15 -13.15
N PRO A 472 9.49 22.10 -12.00
CA PRO A 472 8.57 23.16 -11.60
C PRO A 472 9.29 24.51 -11.53
N GLY A 473 8.71 25.53 -12.16
CA GLY A 473 9.27 26.89 -12.20
C GLY A 473 10.60 27.04 -12.96
N GLY A 474 11.10 25.97 -13.59
CA GLY A 474 12.40 25.96 -14.26
C GLY A 474 13.60 25.85 -13.31
N LEU A 475 14.77 25.60 -13.88
CA LEU A 475 16.00 25.27 -13.13
C LEU A 475 16.47 26.39 -12.19
N ASP A 476 16.26 27.65 -12.55
CA ASP A 476 16.79 28.79 -11.80
C ASP A 476 16.17 28.93 -10.41
N VAL A 477 14.90 28.56 -10.23
CA VAL A 477 14.27 28.54 -8.90
C VAL A 477 15.03 27.60 -7.95
N TRP A 478 15.39 26.41 -8.45
CA TRP A 478 16.12 25.42 -7.68
C TRP A 478 17.55 25.84 -7.40
N LYS A 479 18.24 26.47 -8.36
CA LYS A 479 19.57 27.06 -8.09
C LYS A 479 19.51 28.01 -6.91
N ARG A 480 18.55 28.94 -6.92
CA ARG A 480 18.37 29.93 -5.86
C ARG A 480 18.00 29.28 -4.53
N LEU A 481 17.16 28.25 -4.52
CA LEU A 481 16.86 27.48 -3.30
C LEU A 481 18.16 26.98 -2.67
N PHE A 482 19.03 26.34 -3.47
CA PHE A 482 20.28 25.77 -2.97
C PHE A 482 21.39 26.79 -2.66
N THR A 483 21.38 27.99 -3.25
CA THR A 483 22.41 29.02 -3.02
C THR A 483 22.03 30.06 -1.97
N GLU A 484 20.76 30.46 -1.89
CA GLU A 484 20.28 31.52 -0.99
C GLU A 484 19.87 30.99 0.39
N HIS A 485 19.62 29.69 0.52
CA HIS A 485 19.32 29.03 1.79
C HIS A 485 18.11 29.60 2.57
N PRO A 486 16.94 29.82 1.93
CA PRO A 486 15.78 30.45 2.58
C PRO A 486 15.26 29.68 3.80
N ASN A 487 15.38 28.34 3.81
CA ASN A 487 14.92 27.47 4.89
C ASN A 487 16.03 27.00 5.84
N GLY A 488 17.28 27.40 5.57
CA GLY A 488 18.49 26.92 6.26
C GLY A 488 19.58 26.47 5.30
N LYS A 489 20.80 26.30 5.83
CA LYS A 489 21.97 25.92 5.02
C LYS A 489 21.88 24.47 4.55
N TYR A 490 22.07 24.26 3.25
CA TYR A 490 22.24 22.93 2.66
C TYR A 490 23.70 22.48 2.71
N ASP A 491 23.94 21.24 2.26
CA ASP A 491 25.31 20.70 2.13
C ASP A 491 26.16 21.59 1.22
N GLY A 492 27.34 22.02 1.70
CA GLY A 492 28.19 22.96 0.96
C GLY A 492 28.76 22.45 -0.37
N LYS A 493 28.72 21.13 -0.66
CA LYS A 493 29.00 20.62 -2.01
C LYS A 493 27.80 20.86 -2.92
N LEU A 494 26.58 20.62 -2.44
CA LEU A 494 25.36 20.89 -3.21
C LEU A 494 25.20 22.39 -3.47
N THR A 495 25.47 23.26 -2.49
CA THR A 495 25.46 24.73 -2.68
C THR A 495 26.39 25.16 -3.82
N ARG A 496 27.62 24.63 -3.85
CA ARG A 496 28.60 24.94 -4.90
C ARG A 496 28.20 24.36 -6.25
N ALA A 497 27.70 23.14 -6.28
CA ALA A 497 27.22 22.51 -7.50
C ALA A 497 26.05 23.31 -8.10
N ALA A 498 25.10 23.75 -7.26
CA ALA A 498 23.91 24.49 -7.68
C ALA A 498 24.23 25.78 -8.45
N ALA A 499 25.29 26.50 -8.06
CA ALA A 499 25.75 27.68 -8.78
C ALA A 499 26.19 27.38 -10.23
N THR A 500 26.50 26.12 -10.54
CA THR A 500 27.03 25.68 -11.84
C THR A 500 26.05 24.85 -12.67
N TRP A 501 24.83 24.60 -12.18
CA TRP A 501 23.82 23.83 -12.91
C TRP A 501 23.44 24.50 -14.23
N LYS A 502 23.31 23.70 -15.29
CA LYS A 502 22.99 24.14 -16.66
C LYS A 502 21.80 23.41 -17.24
N GLU A 503 21.54 22.18 -16.78
CA GLU A 503 20.50 21.33 -17.34
C GLU A 503 19.66 20.67 -16.22
N PRO A 504 18.41 20.26 -16.54
CA PRO A 504 17.55 19.57 -15.57
C PRO A 504 18.21 18.34 -14.91
N ASP A 505 19.04 17.61 -15.66
CA ASP A 505 19.74 16.42 -15.17
C ASP A 505 20.64 16.76 -13.96
N ASP A 506 21.17 17.98 -13.84
CA ASP A 506 21.98 18.41 -12.69
C ASP A 506 21.15 18.46 -11.39
N LEU A 507 19.91 18.92 -11.48
CA LEU A 507 18.98 18.95 -10.35
C LEU A 507 18.53 17.53 -10.00
N ILE A 508 18.17 16.72 -11.00
CA ILE A 508 17.76 15.33 -10.76
C ILE A 508 18.89 14.54 -10.10
N GLU A 509 20.12 14.71 -10.54
CA GLU A 509 21.32 14.14 -9.91
C GLU A 509 21.43 14.53 -8.44
N ALA A 510 21.22 15.81 -8.10
CA ALA A 510 21.23 16.28 -6.72
C ALA A 510 20.12 15.64 -5.87
N LEU A 511 18.91 15.46 -6.41
CA LEU A 511 17.80 14.81 -5.72
C LEU A 511 18.07 13.31 -5.46
N PHE A 512 18.71 12.60 -6.39
CA PHE A 512 19.21 11.24 -6.15
C PHE A 512 20.25 11.21 -5.03
N GLY A 513 21.20 12.14 -5.04
CA GLY A 513 22.21 12.26 -3.99
C GLY A 513 21.66 12.64 -2.61
N LEU A 514 20.46 13.22 -2.53
CA LEU A 514 19.77 13.51 -1.28
C LEU A 514 18.95 12.32 -0.76
N SER A 515 18.46 11.44 -1.65
CA SER A 515 17.60 10.29 -1.32
C SER A 515 18.26 9.24 -0.43
N ARG A 516 19.57 9.33 -0.24
CA ARG A 516 20.38 8.44 0.60
C ARG A 516 20.56 8.92 2.05
N LYS A 517 20.08 10.11 2.40
CA LYS A 517 20.28 10.70 3.73
C LYS A 517 19.19 10.21 4.69
N ALA A 518 19.59 9.88 5.92
CA ALA A 518 18.66 9.44 6.97
C ALA A 518 17.86 10.59 7.62
N VAL A 519 18.25 11.83 7.35
CA VAL A 519 17.56 13.05 7.84
C VAL A 519 16.56 13.53 6.80
N GLU A 520 15.65 14.42 7.22
CA GLU A 520 14.64 15.00 6.35
C GLU A 520 15.24 15.57 5.05
N ASN A 521 14.73 15.10 3.92
CA ASN A 521 15.08 15.56 2.59
C ASN A 521 14.11 16.65 2.11
N GLU A 522 14.23 17.83 2.72
CA GLU A 522 13.34 18.97 2.42
C GLU A 522 13.31 19.32 0.92
N PRO A 523 14.43 19.42 0.18
CA PRO A 523 14.39 19.77 -1.23
C PRO A 523 13.61 18.77 -2.09
N LEU A 524 13.69 17.47 -1.80
CA LEU A 524 12.89 16.47 -2.48
C LEU A 524 11.39 16.57 -2.13
N ARG A 525 11.05 16.94 -0.89
CA ARG A 525 9.65 17.15 -0.51
C ARG A 525 9.06 18.36 -1.25
N ILE A 526 9.79 19.47 -1.32
CA ILE A 526 9.42 20.67 -2.11
C ILE A 526 9.27 20.27 -3.58
N PHE A 527 10.35 19.70 -4.13
CA PHE A 527 10.37 18.70 -5.21
C PHE A 527 9.02 18.24 -5.75
N LEU A 528 8.57 17.21 -5.04
CA LEU A 528 7.43 16.38 -5.33
C LEU A 528 6.11 17.11 -5.06
N ALA A 529 6.03 17.91 -3.98
CA ALA A 529 4.80 18.61 -3.64
C ALA A 529 4.39 19.62 -4.72
N ILE A 530 5.35 20.41 -5.23
CA ILE A 530 5.06 21.37 -6.31
C ILE A 530 4.82 20.63 -7.63
N SER A 531 5.60 19.58 -7.92
CA SER A 531 5.37 18.74 -9.11
C SER A 531 3.97 18.12 -9.14
N ASP A 532 3.46 17.70 -7.98
CA ASP A 532 2.11 17.14 -7.84
C ASP A 532 1.02 18.22 -7.91
N LEU A 533 1.27 19.43 -7.40
CA LEU A 533 0.39 20.59 -7.59
C LEU A 533 0.22 20.90 -9.09
N GLU A 534 1.31 20.83 -9.87
CA GLU A 534 1.26 21.05 -11.31
C GLU A 534 0.68 19.88 -12.12
N ARG A 535 0.40 18.72 -11.49
CA ARG A 535 -0.04 17.51 -12.20
C ARG A 535 -1.41 17.66 -12.86
N ARG A 536 -2.31 18.43 -12.25
CA ARG A 536 -3.68 18.63 -12.73
C ARG A 536 -3.89 19.93 -13.49
N ARG A 537 -2.82 20.72 -13.68
CA ARG A 537 -2.92 22.04 -14.30
C ARG A 537 -2.72 21.95 -15.81
N THR A 538 -3.53 22.70 -16.56
CA THR A 538 -3.33 22.90 -18.00
C THR A 538 -2.16 23.85 -18.28
N LYS A 539 -1.96 24.83 -17.39
CA LYS A 539 -0.84 25.77 -17.41
C LYS A 539 0.04 25.58 -16.17
N PRO A 540 1.35 25.35 -16.32
CA PRO A 540 2.30 25.37 -15.21
C PRO A 540 2.24 26.69 -14.42
N LEU A 541 2.64 26.64 -13.16
CA LEU A 541 2.79 27.84 -12.34
C LEU A 541 3.92 28.72 -12.89
N GLU A 542 3.78 30.03 -12.68
CA GLU A 542 4.84 30.96 -13.01
C GLU A 542 6.07 30.72 -12.11
N PRO A 543 7.31 30.86 -12.63
CA PRO A 543 8.53 30.67 -11.85
C PRO A 543 8.57 31.44 -10.53
N ALA A 544 8.01 32.66 -10.51
CA ALA A 544 7.93 33.49 -9.31
C ALA A 544 7.05 32.86 -8.22
N THR A 545 5.92 32.25 -8.59
CA THR A 545 5.02 31.55 -7.67
C THR A 545 5.68 30.30 -7.11
N VAL A 546 6.34 29.51 -7.97
CA VAL A 546 7.10 28.33 -7.56
C VAL A 546 8.22 28.70 -6.59
N GLN A 547 8.91 29.81 -6.83
CA GLN A 547 9.93 30.31 -5.91
C GLN A 547 9.33 30.66 -4.54
N GLN A 548 8.19 31.34 -4.47
CA GLN A 548 7.54 31.63 -3.19
C GLN A 548 7.11 30.34 -2.46
N LEU A 549 6.58 29.36 -3.19
CA LEU A 549 6.23 28.06 -2.63
C LEU A 549 7.46 27.34 -2.07
N ALA A 550 8.58 27.31 -2.80
CA ALA A 550 9.81 26.68 -2.32
C ALA A 550 10.42 27.42 -1.12
N PHE A 551 10.46 28.75 -1.16
CA PHE A 551 11.16 29.57 -0.17
C PHE A 551 10.39 29.69 1.14
N ARG A 552 9.07 29.56 1.11
CA ARG A 552 8.23 29.58 2.32
C ARG A 552 7.78 28.19 2.79
N TRP A 553 8.38 27.13 2.23
CA TRP A 553 8.03 25.74 2.52
C TRP A 553 8.08 25.40 4.01
N LYS A 554 9.14 25.81 4.72
CA LYS A 554 9.32 25.49 6.14
C LYS A 554 8.17 25.98 7.01
N THR A 555 7.56 27.10 6.63
CA THR A 555 6.45 27.71 7.37
C THR A 555 5.09 27.24 6.86
N TYR A 556 4.90 27.16 5.54
CA TYR A 556 3.57 26.97 4.93
C TYR A 556 3.39 25.68 4.13
N GLY A 557 4.43 24.85 3.98
CA GLY A 557 4.41 23.66 3.12
C GLY A 557 3.32 22.64 3.50
N ALA A 558 2.96 22.56 4.79
CA ALA A 558 1.86 21.73 5.26
C ALA A 558 0.48 22.14 4.70
N GLN A 559 0.34 23.38 4.21
CA GLN A 559 -0.90 23.91 3.63
C GLN A 559 -0.99 23.65 2.11
N TYR A 560 0.11 23.30 1.43
CA TYR A 560 0.13 23.20 -0.04
C TYR A 560 -0.80 22.14 -0.63
N PRO A 561 -1.17 21.04 0.05
CA PRO A 561 -2.22 20.15 -0.45
C PRO A 561 -3.55 20.84 -0.76
N LEU A 562 -3.86 21.96 -0.08
CA LEU A 562 -5.02 22.80 -0.40
C LEU A 562 -5.02 23.24 -1.87
N PHE A 563 -3.84 23.57 -2.41
CA PHE A 563 -3.71 24.06 -3.78
C PHE A 563 -3.85 22.97 -4.84
N SER A 564 -3.92 21.70 -4.44
CA SER A 564 -4.07 20.55 -5.33
C SER A 564 -5.53 20.10 -5.49
N GLU A 565 -6.49 20.72 -4.80
CA GLU A 565 -7.92 20.37 -4.93
C GLU A 565 -8.44 20.58 -6.36
N THR A 566 -7.94 21.61 -7.03
CA THR A 566 -8.30 21.94 -8.40
C THR A 566 -7.09 22.39 -9.20
N GLY A 567 -7.04 22.02 -10.49
CA GLY A 567 -6.03 22.50 -11.44
C GLY A 567 -6.25 23.96 -11.86
N SER A 568 -7.42 24.53 -11.54
CA SER A 568 -7.84 25.87 -11.98
C SER A 568 -7.37 27.03 -11.10
N LEU A 569 -6.79 26.78 -9.92
CA LEU A 569 -6.30 27.86 -9.05
C LEU A 569 -5.26 28.72 -9.76
N SER A 570 -5.40 30.03 -9.69
CA SER A 570 -4.45 30.98 -10.29
C SER A 570 -3.22 31.19 -9.40
N ASP A 571 -2.10 31.59 -10.00
CA ASP A 571 -0.91 32.08 -9.29
C ASP A 571 -1.27 33.20 -8.30
N ALA A 572 -2.18 34.09 -8.68
CA ALA A 572 -2.61 35.21 -7.85
C ALA A 572 -3.30 34.75 -6.55
N THR A 573 -4.16 33.73 -6.61
CA THR A 573 -4.84 33.18 -5.43
C THR A 573 -3.87 32.45 -4.49
N ILE A 574 -2.91 31.70 -5.05
CA ILE A 574 -1.86 31.03 -4.27
C ILE A 574 -1.02 32.08 -3.53
N LEU A 575 -0.57 33.13 -4.22
CA LEU A 575 0.22 34.21 -3.61
C LEU A 575 -0.60 34.98 -2.56
N LEU A 576 -1.88 35.25 -2.84
CA LEU A 576 -2.81 35.86 -1.88
C LEU A 576 -2.91 35.03 -0.59
N PHE A 577 -3.02 33.71 -0.69
CA PHE A 577 -3.02 32.83 0.49
C PHE A 577 -1.73 32.99 1.30
N LEU A 578 -0.57 32.88 0.64
CA LEU A 578 0.74 32.93 1.30
C LEU A 578 1.00 34.29 1.97
N ASP A 579 0.61 35.39 1.31
CA ASP A 579 0.79 36.74 1.85
C ASP A 579 -0.21 37.04 2.98
N THR A 580 -1.43 36.51 2.89
CA THR A 580 -2.42 36.63 3.98
C THR A 580 -1.95 35.84 5.20
N ALA A 581 -1.47 34.61 5.02
CA ALA A 581 -0.90 33.80 6.10
C ALA A 581 0.31 34.47 6.77
N ASP A 582 1.22 35.06 5.97
CA ASP A 582 2.36 35.82 6.49
C ASP A 582 1.94 37.04 7.31
N ARG A 583 0.95 37.81 6.85
CA ARG A 583 0.39 38.93 7.63
C ARG A 583 -0.19 38.46 8.97
N ILE A 584 -0.97 37.38 8.97
CA ILE A 584 -1.56 36.82 10.20
C ILE A 584 -0.47 36.36 11.18
N SER A 585 0.59 35.73 10.67
CA SER A 585 1.72 35.28 11.51
C SER A 585 2.40 36.42 12.27
N ARG A 586 2.35 37.64 11.72
CA ARG A 586 2.93 38.88 12.28
C ARG A 586 1.97 39.63 13.20
N THR A 587 0.76 39.13 13.41
CA THR A 587 -0.17 39.72 14.39
C THR A 587 0.41 39.59 15.80
N GLY A 588 0.56 40.74 16.48
CA GLY A 588 1.19 40.82 17.79
C GLY A 588 0.37 40.16 18.91
N SER A 589 -0.95 40.29 18.87
CA SER A 589 -1.85 39.59 19.82
C SER A 589 -1.92 38.11 19.48
N ASN A 590 -1.48 37.25 20.40
CA ASN A 590 -1.53 35.80 20.20
C ASN A 590 -2.95 35.24 20.09
N GLU A 591 -3.89 35.82 20.85
CA GLU A 591 -5.30 35.43 20.81
C GLU A 591 -5.93 35.79 19.46
N LEU A 592 -5.77 37.06 19.03
CA LEU A 592 -6.28 37.50 17.73
C LEU A 592 -5.65 36.68 16.60
N LYS A 593 -4.33 36.49 16.61
CA LYS A 593 -3.61 35.67 15.63
C LYS A 593 -4.18 34.25 15.54
N ALA A 594 -4.41 33.58 16.67
CA ALA A 594 -4.96 32.23 16.69
C ALA A 594 -6.39 32.19 16.11
N ASN A 595 -7.23 33.15 16.48
CA ASN A 595 -8.62 33.21 16.00
C ASN A 595 -8.70 33.55 14.51
N VAL A 596 -7.87 34.48 14.03
CA VAL A 596 -7.77 34.85 12.61
C VAL A 596 -7.26 33.68 11.77
N ALA A 597 -6.17 33.03 12.20
CA ALA A 597 -5.62 31.87 11.52
C ALA A 597 -6.63 30.71 11.48
N GLY A 598 -7.25 30.38 12.62
CA GLY A 598 -8.23 29.30 12.72
C GLY A 598 -9.46 29.53 11.84
N THR A 599 -9.98 30.75 11.82
CA THR A 599 -11.17 31.09 11.00
C THR A 599 -10.85 31.05 9.50
N MET A 600 -9.71 31.63 9.07
CA MET A 600 -9.26 31.55 7.68
C MET A 600 -9.04 30.10 7.23
N GLN A 601 -8.37 29.30 8.06
CA GLN A 601 -8.11 27.88 7.78
C GLN A 601 -9.40 27.07 7.71
N ALA A 602 -10.37 27.32 8.61
CA ALA A 602 -11.66 26.65 8.59
C ALA A 602 -12.42 26.93 7.28
N LEU A 603 -12.43 28.18 6.82
CA LEU A 603 -13.10 28.55 5.56
C LEU A 603 -12.39 27.95 4.33
N ALA A 604 -11.05 27.97 4.30
CA ALA A 604 -10.28 27.31 3.25
C ALA A 604 -10.48 25.78 3.25
N GLY A 605 -10.61 25.17 4.44
CA GLY A 605 -10.92 23.75 4.60
C GLY A 605 -12.34 23.41 4.12
N LEU A 606 -13.33 24.24 4.42
CA LEU A 606 -14.68 24.10 3.89
C LEU A 606 -14.67 24.22 2.36
N TRP A 607 -14.00 25.24 1.80
CA TRP A 607 -13.80 25.35 0.35
C TRP A 607 -13.24 24.07 -0.26
N GLN A 608 -12.21 23.48 0.35
CA GLN A 608 -11.62 22.22 -0.09
C GLN A 608 -12.65 21.08 -0.11
N VAL A 609 -13.45 20.93 0.95
CA VAL A 609 -14.52 19.91 0.99
C VAL A 609 -15.53 20.14 -0.13
N LEU A 610 -15.99 21.38 -0.32
CA LEU A 610 -17.03 21.69 -1.29
C LEU A 610 -16.58 21.53 -2.75
N VAL A 611 -15.33 21.89 -3.05
CA VAL A 611 -14.73 21.64 -4.38
C VAL A 611 -14.56 20.14 -4.61
N ARG A 612 -14.06 19.40 -3.61
CA ARG A 612 -13.85 17.94 -3.73
C ARG A 612 -15.16 17.18 -3.96
N GLN A 613 -16.25 17.62 -3.33
CA GLN A 613 -17.59 17.07 -3.53
C GLN A 613 -18.30 17.61 -4.79
N LYS A 614 -17.63 18.45 -5.59
CA LYS A 614 -18.16 19.10 -6.80
C LYS A 614 -19.38 20.00 -6.54
N LEU A 615 -19.59 20.44 -5.30
CA LEU A 615 -20.63 21.39 -4.93
C LEU A 615 -20.24 22.82 -5.34
N ILE A 616 -18.95 23.14 -5.29
CA ILE A 616 -18.39 24.31 -5.98
C ILE A 616 -17.83 23.84 -7.33
N PRO A 617 -18.36 24.31 -8.47
CA PRO A 617 -17.82 24.00 -9.79
C PRO A 617 -16.37 24.46 -9.96
N GLU A 618 -15.57 23.72 -10.75
CA GLU A 618 -14.14 23.99 -10.95
C GLU A 618 -13.86 25.42 -11.48
N GLU A 619 -14.72 25.94 -12.36
CA GLU A 619 -14.67 27.31 -12.87
C GLU A 619 -14.82 28.39 -11.79
N ARG A 620 -15.51 28.07 -10.68
CA ARG A 620 -15.75 29.02 -9.58
C ARG A 620 -14.75 28.86 -8.44
N ALA A 621 -13.98 27.78 -8.41
CA ALA A 621 -13.14 27.42 -7.28
C ALA A 621 -12.08 28.50 -6.96
N ASP A 622 -11.38 29.01 -7.97
CA ASP A 622 -10.35 30.06 -7.80
C ASP A 622 -10.92 31.36 -7.23
N LEU A 623 -11.96 31.90 -7.89
CA LEU A 623 -12.61 33.13 -7.46
C LEU A 623 -13.18 33.02 -6.04
N THR A 624 -13.75 31.86 -5.69
CA THR A 624 -14.33 31.61 -4.37
C THR A 624 -13.26 31.65 -3.31
N LEU A 625 -12.16 30.90 -3.50
CA LEU A 625 -11.06 30.89 -2.53
C LEU A 625 -10.47 32.29 -2.37
N ALA A 626 -10.19 32.99 -3.48
CA ALA A 626 -9.67 34.36 -3.42
C ALA A 626 -10.61 35.30 -2.64
N SER A 627 -11.92 35.18 -2.83
CA SER A 627 -12.92 36.03 -2.16
C SER A 627 -13.03 35.73 -0.67
N VAL A 628 -12.87 34.46 -0.27
CA VAL A 628 -12.81 34.02 1.13
C VAL A 628 -11.54 34.55 1.82
N LEU A 629 -10.40 34.59 1.11
CA LEU A 629 -9.11 34.96 1.70
C LEU A 629 -8.92 36.49 1.87
N LYS A 630 -9.36 37.29 0.88
CA LYS A 630 -9.11 38.74 0.84
C LYS A 630 -9.44 39.50 2.14
N PRO A 631 -10.59 39.27 2.81
CA PRO A 631 -10.94 40.01 4.02
C PRO A 631 -9.94 39.84 5.17
N PHE A 632 -9.35 38.64 5.30
CA PHE A 632 -8.41 38.32 6.38
C PHE A 632 -7.12 39.13 6.34
N ALA A 633 -6.77 39.72 5.18
CA ALA A 633 -5.60 40.58 5.05
C ALA A 633 -5.76 41.95 5.74
N ALA A 634 -6.99 42.34 6.11
CA ALA A 634 -7.33 43.62 6.74
C ALA A 634 -7.80 43.48 8.21
N VAL A 635 -7.92 42.27 8.72
CA VAL A 635 -8.42 42.01 10.09
C VAL A 635 -7.41 42.50 11.13
N ASN A 636 -7.86 43.36 12.03
CA ASN A 636 -7.04 43.94 13.09
C ASN A 636 -7.70 43.89 14.49
N ASN A 637 -8.94 43.41 14.58
CA ASN A 637 -9.70 43.26 15.82
C ASN A 637 -10.76 42.14 15.67
N ASN A 638 -11.47 41.82 16.76
CA ASN A 638 -12.44 40.73 16.78
C ASN A 638 -13.72 41.03 15.95
N GLU A 639 -14.09 42.29 15.79
CA GLU A 639 -15.27 42.70 15.00
C GLU A 639 -15.02 42.45 13.51
N THR A 640 -13.90 42.96 12.99
CA THR A 640 -13.49 42.72 11.60
C THR A 640 -13.22 41.23 11.32
N LEU A 641 -12.78 40.46 12.32
CA LEU A 641 -12.67 39.00 12.22
C LEU A 641 -14.04 38.34 12.07
N PHE A 642 -15.02 38.71 12.90
CA PHE A 642 -16.37 38.17 12.83
C PHE A 642 -17.01 38.44 11.46
N ASP A 643 -16.89 39.67 10.96
CA ASP A 643 -17.40 40.06 9.65
C ASP A 643 -16.72 39.28 8.52
N ALA A 644 -15.39 39.14 8.56
CA ALA A 644 -14.65 38.34 7.59
C ALA A 644 -15.07 36.86 7.61
N GLY A 645 -15.24 36.28 8.80
CA GLY A 645 -15.69 34.90 9.00
C GLY A 645 -17.08 34.67 8.42
N ARG A 646 -18.05 35.52 8.79
CA ARG A 646 -19.43 35.46 8.32
C ARG A 646 -19.52 35.64 6.80
N ALA A 647 -18.86 36.67 6.26
CA ALA A 647 -18.83 36.92 4.82
C ALA A 647 -18.23 35.71 4.07
N GLY A 648 -17.19 35.08 4.62
CA GLY A 648 -16.60 33.87 4.04
C GLY A 648 -17.60 32.71 3.93
N VAL A 649 -18.40 32.45 4.98
CA VAL A 649 -19.45 31.41 4.93
C VAL A 649 -20.49 31.74 3.86
N GLU A 650 -20.96 32.99 3.80
CA GLU A 650 -21.92 33.43 2.78
C GLU A 650 -21.36 33.28 1.36
N GLN A 651 -20.07 33.56 1.14
CA GLN A 651 -19.43 33.34 -0.17
C GLN A 651 -19.38 31.85 -0.55
N LEU A 652 -19.05 30.96 0.38
CA LEU A 652 -19.02 29.52 0.13
C LEU A 652 -20.41 28.99 -0.25
N LEU A 653 -21.45 29.41 0.46
CA LEU A 653 -22.83 29.05 0.18
C LEU A 653 -23.28 29.52 -1.21
N ARG A 654 -23.01 30.77 -1.56
CA ARG A 654 -23.32 31.31 -2.91
C ARG A 654 -22.57 30.56 -4.00
N ALA A 655 -21.29 30.27 -3.78
CA ALA A 655 -20.48 29.53 -4.75
C ALA A 655 -21.03 28.12 -5.00
N ALA A 656 -21.60 27.51 -3.96
CA ALA A 656 -22.26 26.20 -4.00
C ALA A 656 -23.74 26.25 -4.46
N GLY A 657 -24.24 27.41 -4.94
CA GLY A 657 -25.59 27.53 -5.49
C GLY A 657 -26.70 27.79 -4.48
N VAL A 658 -26.39 28.06 -3.21
CA VAL A 658 -27.40 28.37 -2.19
C VAL A 658 -27.83 29.83 -2.29
N GLU A 659 -29.10 30.05 -2.64
CA GLU A 659 -29.68 31.40 -2.80
C GLU A 659 -30.18 32.01 -1.48
N ASP A 660 -30.78 31.20 -0.61
CA ASP A 660 -31.30 31.65 0.69
C ASP A 660 -30.21 31.64 1.76
N LEU A 661 -29.78 32.84 2.16
CA LEU A 661 -28.76 33.06 3.18
C LEU A 661 -29.34 33.65 4.48
N SER A 662 -30.65 33.51 4.72
CA SER A 662 -31.28 33.99 5.96
C SER A 662 -30.75 33.27 7.21
N ASN A 663 -30.38 31.98 7.09
CA ASN A 663 -29.70 31.20 8.12
C ASN A 663 -28.47 30.45 7.56
N PRO A 664 -27.31 31.13 7.40
CA PRO A 664 -26.12 30.54 6.79
C PRO A 664 -25.56 29.31 7.53
N GLN A 665 -25.75 29.23 8.86
CA GLN A 665 -25.28 28.11 9.66
C GLN A 665 -26.05 26.83 9.32
N GLU A 666 -27.38 26.89 9.32
CA GLU A 666 -28.24 25.76 8.97
C GLU A 666 -27.97 25.32 7.52
N ARG A 667 -27.87 26.28 6.59
CA ARG A 667 -27.54 25.98 5.19
C ARG A 667 -26.19 25.31 5.02
N MET A 668 -25.16 25.74 5.76
CA MET A 668 -23.85 25.09 5.70
C MET A 668 -23.92 23.66 6.26
N LEU A 669 -24.67 23.43 7.34
CA LEU A 669 -24.88 22.09 7.89
C LEU A 669 -25.64 21.18 6.92
N ASP A 670 -26.71 21.69 6.30
CA ASP A 670 -27.47 20.94 5.29
C ASP A 670 -26.57 20.58 4.09
N LEU A 671 -25.70 21.49 3.67
CA LEU A 671 -24.77 21.28 2.57
C LEU A 671 -23.71 20.22 2.92
N LEU A 672 -23.16 20.25 4.13
CA LEU A 672 -22.23 19.24 4.63
C LEU A 672 -22.90 17.88 4.87
N ALA A 673 -24.20 17.87 5.19
CA ALA A 673 -25.00 16.66 5.34
C ALA A 673 -25.53 16.10 4.00
N GLY A 674 -25.28 16.78 2.88
CA GLY A 674 -25.80 16.39 1.56
C GLY A 674 -27.30 16.57 1.39
N ALA A 675 -27.94 17.38 2.24
CA ALA A 675 -29.39 17.61 2.25
C ALA A 675 -29.84 18.69 1.24
N LEU A 676 -28.95 19.61 0.84
CA LEU A 676 -29.25 20.61 -0.18
C LEU A 676 -29.00 20.03 -1.58
N LYS A 677 -30.05 20.07 -2.42
CA LYS A 677 -29.95 19.86 -3.86
C LYS A 677 -29.26 21.07 -4.47
N GLY A 678 -28.19 20.85 -5.25
CA GLY A 678 -27.57 21.86 -6.09
C GLY A 678 -28.36 22.12 -7.37
#